data_AF-A0A7C2UY08-F1
#
_entry.id   AF-A0A7C2UY08-F1
#
_cell.length_a   1.000
_cell.length_b   1.000
_cell.length_c   1.000
_cell.angle_alpha   90.00
_cell.angle_beta   90.00
_cell.angle_gamma   90.00
#
_symmetry.space_group_name_H-M   'P 1'
#
loop_
_entity.id
_entity.type
_entity.pdbx_description
1 polymer ?
#
loop_
_entity_poly.entity_id
_entity_poly.type
_entity_poly.pdbx_seq_one_letter_code
_entity_poly.pdbx_strand_id
1 'polypeptide(L)'
;MRSACWVWNACEGRWTMVRQGVLGLAIVGLCAALVGQQSAPLNFFAHASSCETDYGKDGFADGWSRFHEGLAPEHTILSLDSGIRFAGTASQRVRLQRASGGAGRFVIHEDVEFTAYLKPSVGEPLLVRLALRAEGFQNASYSVYAVTGARRVDLLPNTSQDTDGWRQLSAVVPVESDANGAPRFSLRIEIRANEGAAAGTLWIDEAQAISTRSVTRTNRLPNGLRLALNFLYSNQDPYRYMELPFGVVTGVQRMGEVLRHHYPDVIWMPYCFTPATLVSASARHNGDLYNYDDVNANHPDWFLLDRSGQRIFFDDSYYVDIGRQEVRERAWQSLRDFLNRCGRPRYIYLDNYDMRAGERYAPPNYPTNDLWVQAIVGWTEYVGSRLRSEFRFSDGSYPRFVPNVAWAPGFWLRGIPGVSQDAPGVATLPYMGGFLVEHAFMRALTEPGRVRIPSYGTASGSNGPQQWVNGGIRNTVRLATEYPDKLIILIPTLWTNAPDSPQKLRFAIAGCLIVQHDNTFVHIDPRREQDQYPDGYYPPELFVPLGLPRGNFQILNGDIIVGGLFIREYQNGVVVWNPRHDATYTYTVPRDYYDWDRNLVRAGTQVQVPPHTGLVFYAAPEITISLSPAQANVLPGQTVEFTVRYRNTGTAAGTDVRISVPLPDGMTLVSSSPTARLEGRQLVWTVPSVPVNGEGTLRFTVRVE
;
A
#
# COMPACT_ATOMS: atom_id res chain seq x y z
N MET A 1 27.22 -25.02 -38.67
CA MET A 1 26.41 -23.96 -39.29
C MET A 1 25.83 -23.10 -38.17
N ARG A 2 26.20 -21.81 -38.10
CA ARG A 2 25.70 -20.90 -37.06
C ARG A 2 24.40 -20.26 -37.56
N SER A 3 23.28 -20.54 -36.91
CA SER A 3 21.98 -19.95 -37.21
C SER A 3 21.99 -18.46 -36.80
N ALA A 4 21.91 -17.54 -37.75
CA ALA A 4 21.76 -16.11 -37.49
C ALA A 4 20.27 -15.80 -37.26
N CYS A 5 19.95 -15.15 -36.14
CA CYS A 5 18.59 -14.68 -35.84
C CYS A 5 18.49 -13.18 -36.17
N TRP A 6 17.50 -12.80 -36.96
CA TRP A 6 17.26 -11.43 -37.41
C TRP A 6 16.04 -10.86 -36.68
N VAL A 7 16.11 -9.58 -36.28
CA VAL A 7 14.98 -8.86 -35.66
C VAL A 7 14.60 -7.66 -36.54
N TRP A 8 13.30 -7.45 -36.74
CA TRP A 8 12.76 -6.36 -37.55
C TRP A 8 12.61 -5.09 -36.71
N ASN A 9 13.28 -4.00 -37.09
CA ASN A 9 13.17 -2.71 -36.41
C ASN A 9 12.12 -1.83 -37.12
N ALA A 10 10.96 -1.65 -36.49
CA ALA A 10 9.83 -0.92 -37.08
C ALA A 10 10.07 0.59 -37.24
N CYS A 11 11.01 1.19 -36.51
CA CYS A 11 11.35 2.61 -36.67
C CYS A 11 12.29 2.88 -37.86
N GLU A 12 13.08 1.89 -38.28
CA GLU A 12 14.10 2.05 -39.34
C GLU A 12 13.79 1.23 -40.61
N GLY A 13 12.77 0.37 -40.56
CA GLY A 13 12.28 -0.39 -41.71
C GLY A 13 13.26 -1.42 -42.26
N ARG A 14 14.14 -1.99 -41.42
CA ARG A 14 15.19 -2.94 -41.83
C ARG A 14 15.42 -4.04 -40.78
N TRP A 15 15.95 -5.18 -41.22
CA TRP A 15 16.37 -6.30 -40.38
C TRP A 15 17.80 -6.10 -39.87
N THR A 16 18.03 -6.25 -38.57
CA THR A 16 19.36 -6.18 -37.94
C THR A 16 19.75 -7.48 -37.24
N MET A 17 21.03 -7.82 -37.30
CA MET A 17 21.61 -9.06 -36.76
C MET A 17 22.12 -8.81 -35.34
N VAL A 18 21.61 -9.53 -34.34
CA VAL A 18 21.98 -9.34 -32.93
C VAL A 18 22.95 -10.46 -32.46
N ARG A 19 24.11 -10.09 -31.88
CA ARG A 19 25.09 -11.04 -31.31
C ARG A 19 24.54 -11.67 -30.00
N GLN A 20 24.74 -12.98 -29.83
CA GLN A 20 24.17 -13.84 -28.78
C GLN A 20 24.56 -13.53 -27.30
N GLY A 21 25.14 -12.37 -26.99
CA GLY A 21 25.50 -12.00 -25.60
C GLY A 21 24.38 -11.35 -24.78
N VAL A 22 23.24 -10.98 -25.40
CA VAL A 22 22.20 -10.14 -24.78
C VAL A 22 20.92 -10.92 -24.43
N LEU A 23 20.81 -12.20 -24.83
CA LEU A 23 19.60 -12.99 -24.59
C LEU A 23 19.40 -13.43 -23.13
N GLY A 24 20.44 -13.37 -22.28
CA GLY A 24 20.34 -13.71 -20.86
C GLY A 24 19.63 -12.67 -19.99
N LEU A 25 19.63 -11.39 -20.40
CA LEU A 25 18.99 -10.30 -19.66
C LEU A 25 17.54 -10.06 -20.13
N ALA A 26 17.22 -10.37 -21.38
CA ALA A 26 15.86 -10.24 -21.91
C ALA A 26 14.88 -11.29 -21.33
N ILE A 27 15.36 -12.49 -20.96
CA ILE A 27 14.53 -13.52 -20.34
C ILE A 27 14.23 -13.21 -18.87
N VAL A 28 15.17 -12.56 -18.16
CA VAL A 28 14.91 -12.03 -16.80
C VAL A 28 13.95 -10.83 -16.85
N GLY A 29 14.08 -9.97 -17.87
CA GLY A 29 13.18 -8.84 -18.10
C GLY A 29 11.75 -9.23 -18.49
N LEU A 30 11.56 -10.33 -19.23
CA LEU A 30 10.21 -10.81 -19.58
C LEU A 30 9.49 -11.51 -18.41
N CYS A 31 10.21 -12.09 -17.45
CA CYS A 31 9.60 -12.60 -16.21
C CYS A 31 9.24 -11.46 -15.24
N ALA A 32 10.04 -10.38 -15.18
CA ALA A 32 9.73 -9.20 -14.36
C ALA A 32 8.48 -8.44 -14.85
N ALA A 33 8.21 -8.44 -16.16
CA ALA A 33 7.01 -7.85 -16.75
C ALA A 33 5.73 -8.64 -16.46
N LEU A 34 5.82 -9.93 -16.13
CA LEU A 34 4.65 -10.78 -15.82
C LEU A 34 4.15 -10.62 -14.37
N VAL A 35 4.91 -9.97 -13.48
CA VAL A 35 4.55 -9.80 -12.04
C VAL A 35 4.59 -8.33 -11.57
N GLY A 36 4.94 -7.37 -12.44
CA GLY A 36 4.99 -5.95 -12.05
C GLY A 36 6.02 -5.70 -10.96
N GLN A 37 7.27 -6.12 -11.17
CA GLN A 37 8.37 -5.88 -10.24
C GLN A 37 8.98 -4.49 -10.49
N GLN A 38 9.22 -3.74 -9.42
CA GLN A 38 9.84 -2.40 -9.47
C GLN A 38 11.15 -2.40 -8.71
N SER A 39 12.15 -1.72 -9.24
CA SER A 39 13.45 -1.53 -8.58
C SER A 39 13.75 -0.04 -8.47
N ALA A 40 14.13 0.41 -7.28
CA ALA A 40 14.44 1.80 -6.98
C ALA A 40 15.80 1.92 -6.28
N PRO A 41 16.67 2.87 -6.68
CA PRO A 41 17.91 3.14 -5.95
C PRO A 41 17.58 3.65 -4.54
N LEU A 42 18.36 3.24 -3.54
CA LEU A 42 18.19 3.74 -2.18
C LEU A 42 18.66 5.19 -2.10
N ASN A 43 17.73 6.11 -1.82
CA ASN A 43 17.97 7.50 -1.47
C ASN A 43 17.65 7.68 0.01
N PHE A 44 18.67 7.96 0.82
CA PHE A 44 18.52 8.10 2.27
C PHE A 44 17.88 9.43 2.70
N PHE A 45 17.78 10.41 1.79
CA PHE A 45 17.14 11.71 2.02
C PHE A 45 15.75 11.81 1.39
N ALA A 46 15.16 10.68 1.00
CA ALA A 46 13.89 10.65 0.28
C ALA A 46 12.74 11.42 0.96
N HIS A 47 12.77 11.55 2.29
CA HIS A 47 11.73 12.25 3.05
C HIS A 47 11.86 13.78 3.04
N ALA A 48 13.09 14.30 2.92
CA ALA A 48 13.39 15.74 2.91
C ALA A 48 13.67 16.28 1.49
N SER A 49 13.81 15.36 0.52
CA SER A 49 14.40 15.61 -0.81
C SER A 49 13.82 16.80 -1.55
N SER A 50 12.50 16.90 -1.69
CA SER A 50 11.85 17.86 -2.59
C SER A 50 11.53 19.22 -1.95
N CYS A 51 11.65 19.35 -0.62
CA CYS A 51 11.31 20.59 0.09
C CYS A 51 9.88 21.11 -0.21
N GLU A 52 8.90 20.22 -0.33
CA GLU A 52 7.52 20.57 -0.75
C GLU A 52 6.50 20.57 0.39
N THR A 53 6.91 20.20 1.59
CA THR A 53 6.02 19.94 2.73
C THR A 53 6.35 20.83 3.93
N ASP A 54 5.32 21.45 4.52
CA ASP A 54 5.39 22.31 5.72
C ASP A 54 4.13 22.10 6.58
N TYR A 55 4.02 20.92 7.20
CA TYR A 55 2.92 20.51 8.07
C TYR A 55 2.82 21.44 9.29
N GLY A 56 3.95 21.80 9.88
CA GLY A 56 4.03 22.69 11.05
C GLY A 56 3.58 24.12 10.79
N LYS A 57 3.51 24.53 9.51
CA LYS A 57 3.24 25.91 9.09
C LYS A 57 4.27 26.90 9.66
N ASP A 58 5.53 26.49 9.72
CA ASP A 58 6.64 27.30 10.23
C ASP A 58 7.58 27.80 9.11
N GLY A 59 7.21 27.56 7.85
CA GLY A 59 7.99 27.96 6.68
C GLY A 59 9.21 27.06 6.43
N PHE A 60 9.32 25.95 7.14
CA PHE A 60 10.42 25.02 7.07
C PHE A 60 9.97 23.71 6.45
N ALA A 61 10.75 23.25 5.48
CA ALA A 61 10.54 21.99 4.82
C ALA A 61 10.67 20.86 5.86
N ASP A 62 9.62 20.06 5.99
CA ASP A 62 9.64 18.92 6.88
C ASP A 62 10.73 17.93 6.47
N GLY A 63 11.27 17.25 7.48
CA GLY A 63 12.36 16.30 7.34
C GLY A 63 13.76 16.90 7.43
N TRP A 64 13.91 18.22 7.29
CA TRP A 64 15.20 18.88 7.54
C TRP A 64 15.44 19.17 9.02
N SER A 65 16.71 19.34 9.39
CA SER A 65 17.14 19.84 10.70
C SER A 65 17.88 21.17 10.57
N ARG A 66 17.81 22.03 11.59
CA ARG A 66 18.46 23.36 11.57
C ARG A 66 19.08 23.75 12.90
N PHE A 67 20.16 24.53 12.86
CA PHE A 67 20.71 25.18 14.06
C PHE A 67 21.34 26.54 13.74
N HIS A 68 21.51 27.34 14.80
CA HIS A 68 22.19 28.63 14.76
C HIS A 68 23.37 28.63 15.73
N GLU A 69 24.41 29.39 15.41
CA GLU A 69 25.56 29.63 16.29
C GLU A 69 26.03 31.07 16.13
N GLY A 70 25.97 31.89 17.18
CA GLY A 70 26.33 33.31 17.12
C GLY A 70 25.42 34.19 16.26
N LEU A 71 24.34 33.63 15.68
CA LEU A 71 23.36 34.32 14.87
C LEU A 71 21.96 34.13 15.48
N ALA A 72 21.26 35.24 15.74
CA ALA A 72 19.92 35.17 16.33
C ALA A 72 18.88 34.63 15.32
N PRO A 73 17.98 33.71 15.71
CA PRO A 73 17.04 33.07 14.78
C PRO A 73 16.15 34.02 13.99
N GLU A 74 15.77 35.16 14.56
CA GLU A 74 14.95 36.19 13.93
C GLU A 74 15.60 36.84 12.69
N HIS A 75 16.91 36.67 12.50
CA HIS A 75 17.61 37.14 11.31
C HIS A 75 17.54 36.17 10.14
N THR A 76 17.04 34.96 10.36
CA THR A 76 16.89 33.92 9.33
C THR A 76 15.40 33.66 9.10
N ILE A 77 14.87 34.15 7.98
CA ILE A 77 13.47 33.99 7.61
C ILE A 77 13.35 32.75 6.71
N LEU A 78 12.59 31.76 7.16
CA LEU A 78 12.31 30.52 6.44
C LEU A 78 10.93 30.60 5.77
N SER A 79 10.83 30.05 4.57
CA SER A 79 9.57 29.92 3.85
C SER A 79 9.70 28.90 2.72
N LEU A 80 8.62 28.22 2.37
CA LEU A 80 8.52 27.51 1.10
C LEU A 80 8.18 28.50 -0.03
N ASP A 81 8.98 28.49 -1.10
CA ASP A 81 8.82 29.38 -2.25
C ASP A 81 8.29 28.58 -3.45
N SER A 82 7.04 28.85 -3.83
CA SER A 82 6.41 28.22 -5.00
C SER A 82 6.75 28.93 -6.31
N GLY A 83 7.26 30.17 -6.28
CA GLY A 83 7.63 30.94 -7.47
C GLY A 83 9.06 30.65 -7.94
N ILE A 84 9.97 30.44 -7.00
CA ILE A 84 11.37 30.08 -7.25
C ILE A 84 11.57 28.66 -6.72
N ARG A 85 11.56 27.67 -7.61
CA ARG A 85 11.77 26.24 -7.30
C ARG A 85 12.56 25.56 -8.41
N PHE A 86 13.23 24.46 -8.12
CA PHE A 86 13.95 23.68 -9.13
C PHE A 86 13.02 22.67 -9.78
N ALA A 87 12.26 21.95 -8.95
CA ALA A 87 11.27 20.97 -9.38
C ALA A 87 9.98 21.09 -8.55
N GLY A 88 9.01 20.21 -8.81
CA GLY A 88 7.85 20.06 -7.94
C GLY A 88 6.99 21.31 -7.77
N THR A 89 6.58 21.55 -6.53
CA THR A 89 5.58 22.53 -6.11
C THR A 89 6.16 23.71 -5.33
N ALA A 90 7.27 23.52 -4.62
CA ALA A 90 7.99 24.56 -3.89
C ALA A 90 9.47 24.19 -3.71
N SER A 91 10.27 25.15 -3.25
CA SER A 91 11.61 24.90 -2.69
C SER A 91 11.73 25.56 -1.32
N GLN A 92 12.69 25.10 -0.52
CA GLN A 92 12.97 25.76 0.75
C GLN A 92 13.78 27.04 0.51
N ARG A 93 13.22 28.19 0.89
CA ARG A 93 13.92 29.48 0.91
C ARG A 93 14.41 29.80 2.32
N VAL A 94 15.67 30.24 2.40
CA VAL A 94 16.34 30.76 3.59
C VAL A 94 16.80 32.17 3.29
N ARG A 95 16.24 33.17 3.96
CA ARG A 95 16.63 34.57 3.81
C ARG A 95 17.32 35.08 5.07
N LEU A 96 18.60 35.39 4.96
CA LEU A 96 19.33 36.15 5.96
C LEU A 96 19.05 37.64 5.77
N GLN A 97 18.61 38.32 6.83
CA GLN A 97 18.46 39.77 6.84
C GLN A 97 18.66 40.34 8.24
N ARG A 98 19.73 41.13 8.41
CA ARG A 98 19.99 41.85 9.66
C ARG A 98 20.68 43.19 9.45
N ALA A 99 20.41 44.13 10.35
CA ALA A 99 21.00 45.48 10.33
C ALA A 99 22.28 45.61 11.17
N SER A 100 22.48 44.76 12.18
CA SER A 100 23.66 44.74 13.06
C SER A 100 23.77 43.39 13.78
N GLY A 101 24.87 43.16 14.51
CA GLY A 101 25.08 41.98 15.36
C GLY A 101 26.45 41.33 15.16
N GLY A 102 26.83 40.42 16.08
CA GLY A 102 28.10 39.68 16.02
C GLY A 102 28.18 38.69 14.85
N ALA A 103 29.37 38.16 14.57
CA ALA A 103 29.52 37.10 13.57
C ALA A 103 28.85 35.79 14.01
N GLY A 104 28.29 35.04 13.06
CA GLY A 104 27.59 33.79 13.35
C GLY A 104 27.21 33.01 12.10
N ARG A 105 26.56 31.86 12.29
CA ARG A 105 26.10 30.98 11.22
C ARG A 105 24.72 30.40 11.46
N PHE A 106 24.06 30.11 10.35
CA PHE A 106 22.87 29.27 10.27
C PHE A 106 23.22 28.04 9.43
N VAL A 107 22.78 26.85 9.86
CA VAL A 107 22.94 25.61 9.11
C VAL A 107 21.60 24.91 9.00
N ILE A 108 21.22 24.57 7.78
CA ILE A 108 20.16 23.61 7.47
C ILE A 108 20.81 22.33 6.95
N HIS A 109 20.37 21.19 7.44
CA HIS A 109 21.01 19.90 7.17
C HIS A 109 20.03 18.74 7.22
N GLU A 110 20.42 17.67 6.55
CA GLU A 110 19.74 16.38 6.58
C GLU A 110 20.76 15.29 6.87
N ASP A 111 20.40 14.38 7.77
CA ASP A 111 21.26 13.31 8.27
C ASP A 111 20.81 11.94 7.76
N VAL A 112 21.77 11.05 7.48
CA VAL A 112 21.43 9.65 7.22
C VAL A 112 21.06 8.98 8.55
N GLU A 113 19.89 8.35 8.60
CA GLU A 113 19.44 7.62 9.78
C GLU A 113 20.06 6.22 9.86
N PHE A 114 21.14 6.08 10.64
CA PHE A 114 21.88 4.82 10.82
C PHE A 114 21.19 3.78 11.73
N THR A 115 20.01 4.11 12.26
CA THR A 115 19.12 3.19 12.99
C THR A 115 18.10 2.52 12.07
N ALA A 116 17.91 3.01 10.84
CA ALA A 116 16.96 2.46 9.88
C ALA A 116 17.30 1.02 9.44
N TYR A 117 16.27 0.29 9.01
CA TYR A 117 16.31 -1.08 8.49
C TYR A 117 17.23 -1.17 7.28
N LEU A 118 17.04 -0.29 6.29
CA LEU A 118 17.99 -0.10 5.20
C LEU A 118 18.81 1.14 5.48
N LYS A 119 20.05 0.90 5.90
CA LYS A 119 21.06 1.93 6.15
C LYS A 119 22.31 1.67 5.33
N PRO A 120 23.12 2.69 5.03
CA PRO A 120 24.40 2.47 4.38
C PRO A 120 25.45 1.94 5.34
N SER A 121 26.37 1.15 4.80
CA SER A 121 27.52 0.60 5.53
C SER A 121 28.67 1.60 5.58
N VAL A 122 29.54 1.52 6.60
CA VAL A 122 30.81 2.25 6.58
C VAL A 122 31.62 1.81 5.35
N GLY A 123 32.17 2.77 4.63
CA GLY A 123 32.85 2.60 3.34
C GLY A 123 31.92 2.65 2.12
N GLU A 124 30.60 2.60 2.29
CA GLU A 124 29.63 2.67 1.19
C GLU A 124 29.68 4.06 0.52
N PRO A 125 29.97 4.16 -0.79
CA PRO A 125 29.95 5.43 -1.49
C PRO A 125 28.51 5.89 -1.73
N LEU A 126 28.19 7.10 -1.27
CA LEU A 126 26.92 7.76 -1.56
C LEU A 126 27.14 8.87 -2.58
N LEU A 127 26.32 8.88 -3.62
CA LEU A 127 26.18 10.03 -4.52
C LEU A 127 25.29 11.06 -3.83
N VAL A 128 25.91 12.13 -3.34
CA VAL A 128 25.22 13.26 -2.73
C VAL A 128 24.90 14.29 -3.81
N ARG A 129 23.66 14.78 -3.85
CA ARG A 129 23.20 15.81 -4.79
C ARG A 129 22.33 16.85 -4.10
N LEU A 130 22.34 18.07 -4.63
CA LEU A 130 21.49 19.17 -4.19
C LEU A 130 21.31 20.17 -5.33
N ALA A 131 20.10 20.66 -5.56
CA ALA A 131 19.86 21.87 -6.34
C ALA A 131 19.91 23.10 -5.42
N LEU A 132 20.74 24.08 -5.80
CA LEU A 132 20.97 25.30 -5.03
C LEU A 132 20.79 26.54 -5.91
N ARG A 133 20.13 27.56 -5.37
CA ARG A 133 20.18 28.93 -5.90
C ARG A 133 20.53 29.89 -4.77
N ALA A 134 21.38 30.88 -5.02
CA ALA A 134 21.75 31.88 -4.03
C ALA A 134 21.90 33.25 -4.67
N GLU A 135 21.41 34.28 -3.98
CA GLU A 135 21.35 35.65 -4.49
C GLU A 135 21.57 36.68 -3.38
N GLY A 136 22.24 37.78 -3.72
CA GLY A 136 22.29 39.00 -2.94
C GLY A 136 23.05 38.87 -1.62
N PHE A 137 24.06 38.00 -1.56
CA PHE A 137 24.88 37.84 -0.35
C PHE A 137 25.78 39.06 -0.13
N GLN A 138 25.60 39.75 0.99
CA GLN A 138 26.34 40.94 1.40
C GLN A 138 26.82 40.78 2.84
N ASN A 139 28.13 40.97 3.05
CA ASN A 139 28.78 40.72 4.35
C ASN A 139 28.44 39.34 4.96
N ALA A 140 28.12 38.39 4.09
CA ALA A 140 27.75 37.03 4.38
C ALA A 140 28.24 36.13 3.26
N SER A 141 28.35 34.85 3.55
CA SER A 141 28.75 33.81 2.59
C SER A 141 27.94 32.55 2.84
N TYR A 142 27.96 31.64 1.88
CA TYR A 142 27.33 30.34 1.98
C TYR A 142 28.26 29.23 1.47
N SER A 143 28.03 28.00 1.94
CA SER A 143 28.72 26.79 1.46
C SER A 143 27.81 25.58 1.53
N VAL A 144 28.12 24.55 0.73
CA VAL A 144 27.43 23.25 0.75
C VAL A 144 28.46 22.16 0.89
N TYR A 145 28.28 21.29 1.88
CA TYR A 145 29.25 20.24 2.17
C TYR A 145 28.59 19.01 2.80
N ALA A 146 29.16 17.86 2.53
CA ALA A 146 28.87 16.66 3.29
C ALA A 146 29.78 16.59 4.53
N VAL A 147 29.24 16.16 5.66
CA VAL A 147 30.02 15.70 6.81
C VAL A 147 29.93 14.19 6.85
N THR A 148 31.07 13.52 6.83
CA THR A 148 31.14 12.07 6.98
C THR A 148 32.21 11.70 8.00
N GLY A 149 31.85 10.89 9.00
CA GLY A 149 32.70 10.67 10.17
C GLY A 149 33.14 12.01 10.80
N ALA A 150 34.47 12.23 10.86
CA ALA A 150 35.07 13.50 11.29
C ALA A 150 35.40 14.47 10.14
N ARG A 151 35.20 14.05 8.88
CA ARG A 151 35.63 14.76 7.68
C ARG A 151 34.55 15.66 7.11
N ARG A 152 34.95 16.82 6.59
CA ARG A 152 34.15 17.72 5.74
C ARG A 152 34.54 17.51 4.28
N VAL A 153 33.55 17.40 3.40
CA VAL A 153 33.73 17.30 1.95
C VAL A 153 32.90 18.37 1.28
N ASP A 154 33.55 19.40 0.74
CA ASP A 154 32.86 20.50 0.08
C ASP A 154 32.28 20.05 -1.27
N LEU A 155 30.98 20.26 -1.45
CA LEU A 155 30.31 20.24 -2.75
C LEU A 155 30.39 21.63 -3.40
N LEU A 156 30.33 22.67 -2.55
CA LEU A 156 30.58 24.06 -2.90
C LEU A 156 31.35 24.72 -1.75
N PRO A 157 32.62 25.12 -1.95
CA PRO A 157 33.37 25.85 -0.93
C PRO A 157 32.75 27.22 -0.65
N ASN A 158 33.18 27.84 0.45
CA ASN A 158 32.61 29.11 0.91
C ASN A 158 32.69 30.22 -0.15
N THR A 159 31.56 30.85 -0.44
CA THR A 159 31.45 31.91 -1.44
C THR A 159 30.35 32.90 -1.07
N SER A 160 30.41 34.12 -1.61
CA SER A 160 29.35 35.12 -1.52
C SER A 160 28.78 35.49 -2.89
N GLN A 161 29.19 34.77 -3.94
CA GLN A 161 28.77 35.07 -5.32
C GLN A 161 27.37 34.53 -5.57
N ASP A 162 26.60 35.22 -6.40
CA ASP A 162 25.31 34.73 -6.88
C ASP A 162 25.52 33.47 -7.75
N THR A 163 24.52 32.59 -7.75
CA THR A 163 24.57 31.38 -8.57
C THR A 163 24.15 31.61 -10.02
N ASP A 164 23.54 32.76 -10.33
CA ASP A 164 22.92 33.09 -11.63
C ASP A 164 21.85 32.07 -12.06
N GLY A 165 20.99 31.70 -11.12
CA GLY A 165 19.96 30.67 -11.28
C GLY A 165 20.29 29.38 -10.52
N TRP A 166 19.64 28.28 -10.89
CA TRP A 166 19.83 26.99 -10.21
C TRP A 166 21.14 26.32 -10.64
N ARG A 167 21.90 25.83 -9.66
CA ARG A 167 23.07 24.97 -9.85
C ARG A 167 22.83 23.63 -9.18
N GLN A 168 23.07 22.54 -9.89
CA GLN A 168 23.12 21.22 -9.29
C GLN A 168 24.53 20.91 -8.81
N LEU A 169 24.66 20.66 -7.52
CA LEU A 169 25.90 20.27 -6.86
C LEU A 169 25.91 18.76 -6.67
N SER A 170 27.08 18.13 -6.78
CA SER A 170 27.20 16.70 -6.50
C SER A 170 28.61 16.27 -6.10
N ALA A 171 28.69 15.22 -5.29
CA ALA A 171 29.93 14.54 -4.94
C ALA A 171 29.65 13.07 -4.62
N VAL A 172 30.66 12.21 -4.80
CA VAL A 172 30.63 10.84 -4.27
C VAL A 172 31.41 10.84 -2.96
N VAL A 173 30.73 10.53 -1.87
CA VAL A 173 31.30 10.59 -0.52
C VAL A 173 31.09 9.24 0.17
N PRO A 174 32.15 8.52 0.57
CA PRO A 174 32.00 7.30 1.35
C PRO A 174 31.49 7.61 2.75
N VAL A 175 30.68 6.72 3.32
CA VAL A 175 30.29 6.78 4.73
C VAL A 175 31.49 6.44 5.61
N GLU A 176 31.82 7.31 6.55
CA GLU A 176 32.92 7.15 7.49
C GLU A 176 32.41 7.13 8.95
N SER A 177 33.21 6.51 9.82
CA SER A 177 33.00 6.56 11.27
C SER A 177 33.54 7.85 11.88
N ASP A 178 32.86 8.35 12.90
CA ASP A 178 33.34 9.43 13.75
C ASP A 178 34.44 8.96 14.72
N ALA A 179 34.91 9.87 15.59
CA ALA A 179 35.97 9.58 16.55
C ALA A 179 35.60 8.49 17.58
N ASN A 180 34.31 8.21 17.78
CA ASN A 180 33.81 7.15 18.67
C ASN A 180 33.53 5.84 17.92
N GLY A 181 33.82 5.78 16.62
CA GLY A 181 33.56 4.62 15.77
C GLY A 181 32.14 4.54 15.21
N ALA A 182 31.25 5.49 15.53
CA ALA A 182 29.88 5.49 15.05
C ALA A 182 29.80 6.04 13.62
N PRO A 183 29.03 5.41 12.70
CA PRO A 183 28.89 5.93 11.34
C PRO A 183 28.18 7.30 11.37
N ARG A 184 28.67 8.23 10.55
CA ARG A 184 28.07 9.56 10.43
C ARG A 184 28.08 10.03 8.99
N PHE A 185 26.96 10.59 8.56
CA PHE A 185 26.79 11.16 7.23
C PHE A 185 25.67 12.20 7.24
N SER A 186 25.97 13.41 6.77
CA SER A 186 24.98 14.49 6.67
C SER A 186 25.30 15.41 5.51
N LEU A 187 24.29 15.95 4.83
CA LEU A 187 24.43 17.06 3.89
C LEU A 187 24.10 18.35 4.62
N ARG A 188 24.98 19.36 4.52
CA ARG A 188 24.84 20.64 5.22
C ARG A 188 24.92 21.80 4.24
N ILE A 189 24.02 22.75 4.44
CA ILE A 189 24.01 24.04 3.77
C ILE A 189 24.18 25.10 4.86
N GLU A 190 25.26 25.86 4.77
CA GLU A 190 25.67 26.80 5.80
C GLU A 190 25.65 28.22 5.25
N ILE A 191 25.02 29.14 5.98
CA ILE A 191 25.14 30.58 5.78
C ILE A 191 25.97 31.14 6.93
N ARG A 192 27.05 31.87 6.63
CA ARG A 192 27.86 32.62 7.60
C ARG A 192 27.65 34.10 7.43
N ALA A 193 27.29 34.79 8.50
CA ALA A 193 27.22 36.25 8.57
C ALA A 193 28.44 36.78 9.33
N ASN A 194 29.17 37.72 8.73
CA ASN A 194 30.22 38.46 9.44
C ASN A 194 29.60 39.55 10.30
N GLU A 195 30.31 40.04 11.31
CA GLU A 195 29.87 41.15 12.17
C GLU A 195 29.32 42.34 11.38
N GLY A 196 28.21 42.91 11.88
CA GLY A 196 27.51 44.04 11.27
C GLY A 196 26.28 43.64 10.44
N ALA A 197 25.82 44.58 9.61
CA ALA A 197 24.71 44.33 8.69
C ALA A 197 25.08 43.21 7.72
N ALA A 198 24.15 42.27 7.48
CA ALA A 198 24.36 41.15 6.57
C ALA A 198 23.05 40.72 5.93
N ALA A 199 23.13 40.29 4.67
CA ALA A 199 21.96 39.82 3.92
C ALA A 199 22.35 38.73 2.92
N GLY A 200 21.37 37.96 2.48
CA GLY A 200 21.51 36.96 1.43
C GLY A 200 20.27 36.07 1.38
N THR A 201 19.95 35.53 0.21
CA THR A 201 18.85 34.57 0.07
C THR A 201 19.34 33.32 -0.63
N LEU A 202 18.95 32.16 -0.10
CA LEU A 202 19.31 30.86 -0.60
C LEU A 202 18.04 30.02 -0.78
N TRP A 203 17.96 29.27 -1.87
CA TRP A 203 16.94 28.27 -2.12
C TRP A 203 17.58 26.89 -2.28
N ILE A 204 17.02 25.87 -1.62
CA ILE A 204 17.42 24.47 -1.76
C ILE A 204 16.26 23.60 -2.22
N ASP A 205 16.58 22.63 -3.06
CA ASP A 205 15.65 21.67 -3.64
C ASP A 205 16.41 20.39 -4.07
N GLU A 206 15.69 19.29 -4.29
CA GLU A 206 16.21 18.00 -4.77
C GLU A 206 17.47 17.50 -4.04
N ALA A 207 17.44 17.46 -2.71
CA ALA A 207 18.52 16.92 -1.88
C ALA A 207 18.50 15.38 -1.84
N GLN A 208 19.63 14.74 -2.15
CA GLN A 208 19.70 13.29 -2.27
C GLN A 208 21.00 12.73 -1.70
N ALA A 209 20.92 11.53 -1.11
CA ALA A 209 22.06 10.70 -0.73
C ALA A 209 21.82 9.29 -1.26
N ILE A 210 22.30 9.01 -2.47
CA ILE A 210 21.96 7.82 -3.24
C ILE A 210 23.03 6.75 -3.11
N SER A 211 22.62 5.55 -2.71
CA SER A 211 23.44 4.33 -2.77
C SER A 211 23.43 3.71 -4.16
N THR A 212 24.49 2.95 -4.47
CA THR A 212 24.47 2.03 -5.62
C THR A 212 23.57 0.82 -5.41
N ARG A 213 23.11 0.57 -4.17
CA ARG A 213 22.13 -0.47 -3.86
C ARG A 213 20.73 -0.04 -4.29
N SER A 214 19.98 -1.01 -4.78
CA SER A 214 18.57 -0.87 -5.12
C SER A 214 17.72 -1.82 -4.30
N VAL A 215 16.52 -1.37 -3.93
CA VAL A 215 15.49 -2.26 -3.37
C VAL A 215 14.58 -2.67 -4.49
N THR A 216 14.14 -3.92 -4.44
CA THR A 216 13.20 -4.46 -5.41
C THR A 216 11.95 -4.93 -4.70
N ARG A 217 10.79 -4.53 -5.21
CA ARG A 217 9.48 -4.97 -4.70
C ARG A 217 8.64 -5.60 -5.80
N THR A 218 7.76 -6.51 -5.42
CA THR A 218 6.61 -6.85 -6.25
C THR A 218 5.50 -5.83 -6.00
N ASN A 219 4.69 -5.52 -7.01
CA ASN A 219 3.56 -4.60 -6.83
C ASN A 219 2.37 -5.25 -6.13
N ARG A 220 2.38 -6.58 -5.98
CA ARG A 220 1.28 -7.39 -5.45
C ARG A 220 1.81 -8.57 -4.64
N LEU A 221 0.95 -9.07 -3.76
CA LEU A 221 1.07 -10.38 -3.12
C LEU A 221 0.85 -11.52 -4.13
N PRO A 222 1.22 -12.77 -3.82
CA PRO A 222 1.03 -13.93 -4.71
C PRO A 222 -0.43 -14.22 -5.11
N ASN A 223 -1.42 -13.68 -4.40
CA ASN A 223 -2.86 -13.72 -4.71
C ASN A 223 -3.37 -12.44 -5.41
N GLY A 224 -2.47 -11.55 -5.82
CA GLY A 224 -2.79 -10.32 -6.53
C GLY A 224 -3.23 -9.15 -5.64
N LEU A 225 -3.45 -9.36 -4.33
CA LEU A 225 -3.79 -8.28 -3.41
C LEU A 225 -2.63 -7.29 -3.29
N ARG A 226 -2.96 -6.04 -2.94
CA ARG A 226 -2.00 -4.99 -2.61
C ARG A 226 -2.17 -4.60 -1.14
N LEU A 227 -1.09 -4.17 -0.50
CA LEU A 227 -1.14 -3.76 0.90
C LEU A 227 -1.48 -2.27 1.05
N ALA A 228 -2.14 -1.95 2.14
CA ALA A 228 -2.35 -0.59 2.62
C ALA A 228 -1.52 -0.33 3.88
N LEU A 229 -0.77 0.76 3.89
CA LEU A 229 -0.06 1.27 5.07
C LEU A 229 -0.91 2.35 5.73
N ASN A 230 -1.04 2.35 7.05
CA ASN A 230 -1.77 3.39 7.77
C ASN A 230 -1.10 3.69 9.13
N PHE A 231 -1.69 4.63 9.87
CA PHE A 231 -1.22 5.10 11.17
C PHE A 231 -1.34 4.08 12.33
N LEU A 232 -1.88 2.88 12.09
CA LEU A 232 -2.00 1.84 13.12
C LEU A 232 -0.70 1.06 13.36
N TYR A 233 0.25 1.12 12.42
CA TYR A 233 1.57 0.52 12.62
C TYR A 233 2.48 1.48 13.39
N SER A 234 3.12 0.96 14.42
CA SER A 234 3.94 1.77 15.33
C SER A 234 5.35 2.00 14.81
N ASN A 235 5.88 1.14 13.94
CA ASN A 235 7.20 1.37 13.35
C ASN A 235 7.17 2.58 12.39
N GLN A 236 8.02 3.56 12.70
CA GLN A 236 8.14 4.82 11.95
C GLN A 236 9.28 4.81 10.93
N ASP A 237 9.98 3.69 10.75
CA ASP A 237 11.03 3.54 9.74
C ASP A 237 10.43 3.21 8.36
N PRO A 238 10.44 4.16 7.40
CA PRO A 238 9.86 3.93 6.09
C PRO A 238 10.63 2.89 5.26
N TYR A 239 11.93 2.72 5.51
CA TYR A 239 12.77 1.78 4.76
C TYR A 239 12.42 0.33 5.06
N ARG A 240 11.79 0.05 6.21
CA ARG A 240 11.27 -1.27 6.59
C ARG A 240 10.23 -1.80 5.61
N TYR A 241 9.50 -0.90 4.95
CA TYR A 241 8.35 -1.21 4.11
C TYR A 241 8.66 -1.24 2.61
N MET A 242 9.89 -0.93 2.20
CA MET A 242 10.24 -0.76 0.79
C MET A 242 10.16 -2.04 -0.06
N GLU A 243 10.22 -3.21 0.56
CA GLU A 243 10.18 -4.51 -0.13
C GLU A 243 8.75 -5.07 -0.25
N LEU A 244 7.78 -4.45 0.44
CA LEU A 244 6.40 -4.90 0.49
C LEU A 244 5.52 -4.24 -0.59
N PRO A 245 4.46 -4.93 -1.06
CA PRO A 245 3.59 -4.45 -2.14
C PRO A 245 2.57 -3.39 -1.67
N PHE A 246 3.03 -2.37 -0.94
CA PHE A 246 2.19 -1.25 -0.53
C PHE A 246 1.80 -0.40 -1.72
N GLY A 247 0.51 -0.25 -1.97
CA GLY A 247 0.00 0.62 -3.02
C GLY A 247 -0.68 1.89 -2.53
N VAL A 248 -1.09 1.91 -1.27
CA VAL A 248 -1.69 3.08 -0.62
C VAL A 248 -1.09 3.31 0.76
N VAL A 249 -0.99 4.58 1.13
CA VAL A 249 -0.51 5.05 2.44
C VAL A 249 -1.49 6.10 2.98
N THR A 250 -2.10 5.84 4.13
CA THR A 250 -3.06 6.75 4.76
C THR A 250 -2.48 7.43 6.01
N GLY A 251 -2.41 8.77 5.98
CA GLY A 251 -2.03 9.61 7.11
C GLY A 251 -0.54 9.67 7.45
N VAL A 252 0.21 8.56 7.38
CA VAL A 252 1.62 8.50 7.78
C VAL A 252 2.55 9.22 6.79
N GLN A 253 2.85 10.48 7.07
CA GLN A 253 3.47 11.43 6.15
C GLN A 253 4.86 10.98 5.68
N ARG A 254 5.78 10.77 6.62
CA ARG A 254 7.18 10.37 6.35
C ARG A 254 7.23 9.10 5.50
N MET A 255 6.38 8.12 5.80
CA MET A 255 6.30 6.88 5.02
C MET A 255 5.71 7.11 3.63
N GLY A 256 4.68 7.96 3.52
CA GLY A 256 4.10 8.34 2.24
C GLY A 256 5.06 9.08 1.32
N GLU A 257 5.92 9.94 1.86
CA GLU A 257 6.95 10.68 1.11
C GLU A 257 8.05 9.74 0.63
N VAL A 258 8.64 8.95 1.53
CA VAL A 258 9.72 8.02 1.18
C VAL A 258 9.23 6.96 0.19
N LEU A 259 8.08 6.33 0.42
CA LEU A 259 7.57 5.30 -0.48
C LEU A 259 7.20 5.86 -1.85
N ARG A 260 6.64 7.09 -1.95
CA ARG A 260 6.35 7.73 -3.24
C ARG A 260 7.59 8.14 -4.00
N HIS A 261 8.62 8.60 -3.28
CA HIS A 261 9.90 8.96 -3.89
C HIS A 261 10.52 7.76 -4.59
N HIS A 262 10.51 6.59 -3.93
CA HIS A 262 11.05 5.35 -4.49
C HIS A 262 10.10 4.69 -5.51
N TYR A 263 8.80 4.78 -5.27
CA TYR A 263 7.77 4.09 -6.04
C TYR A 263 6.62 5.05 -6.40
N PRO A 264 6.68 5.71 -7.56
CA PRO A 264 5.72 6.75 -7.95
C PRO A 264 4.26 6.27 -8.09
N ASP A 265 4.02 4.96 -8.17
CA ASP A 265 2.67 4.36 -8.20
C ASP A 265 2.03 4.23 -6.81
N VAL A 266 2.77 4.53 -5.73
CA VAL A 266 2.23 4.58 -4.37
C VAL A 266 1.33 5.81 -4.24
N ILE A 267 0.10 5.57 -3.78
CA ILE A 267 -0.83 6.65 -3.50
C ILE A 267 -0.74 7.00 -2.02
N TRP A 268 -0.29 8.21 -1.72
CA TRP A 268 -0.37 8.76 -0.37
C TRP A 268 -1.53 9.74 -0.26
N MET A 269 -2.20 9.72 0.90
CA MET A 269 -3.26 10.64 1.26
C MET A 269 -3.03 11.19 2.67
N PRO A 270 -2.95 12.52 2.85
CA PRO A 270 -2.84 13.11 4.18
C PRO A 270 -4.13 12.88 4.96
N TYR A 271 -3.98 12.82 6.28
CA TYR A 271 -5.07 12.66 7.22
C TYR A 271 -5.78 14.00 7.45
N CYS A 272 -7.10 14.00 7.32
CA CYS A 272 -7.96 15.11 7.71
C CYS A 272 -9.09 14.60 8.61
N PHE A 273 -9.40 15.37 9.64
CA PHE A 273 -10.46 15.09 10.60
C PHE A 273 -11.67 15.97 10.32
N THR A 274 -12.84 15.37 10.17
CA THR A 274 -14.11 16.08 9.95
C THR A 274 -15.26 15.16 10.37
N PRO A 275 -16.38 15.65 10.95
CA PRO A 275 -16.79 17.04 11.14
C PRO A 275 -16.57 17.55 12.58
N ALA A 276 -15.36 17.35 13.08
CA ALA A 276 -14.99 17.73 14.43
C ALA A 276 -13.59 18.35 14.45
N THR A 277 -13.27 19.02 15.56
CA THR A 277 -11.98 19.65 15.81
C THR A 277 -11.25 18.94 16.94
N LEU A 278 -9.94 18.74 16.79
CA LEU A 278 -9.15 17.90 17.68
C LEU A 278 -8.65 18.70 18.88
N VAL A 279 -8.72 18.15 20.08
CA VAL A 279 -8.27 18.86 21.30
C VAL A 279 -6.75 19.00 21.35
N SER A 280 -5.99 18.01 20.84
CA SER A 280 -4.53 18.02 20.89
C SER A 280 -3.91 19.16 20.08
N ALA A 281 -3.02 19.94 20.71
CA ALA A 281 -2.26 20.99 20.05
C ALA A 281 -1.38 20.48 18.89
N SER A 282 -0.98 19.20 18.91
CA SER A 282 -0.19 18.59 17.81
C SER A 282 -0.98 18.44 16.50
N ALA A 283 -2.31 18.43 16.58
CA ALA A 283 -3.20 18.34 15.42
C ALA A 283 -3.53 19.73 14.82
N ARG A 284 -3.12 20.81 15.47
CA ARG A 284 -3.28 22.17 14.94
C ARG A 284 -2.53 22.25 13.62
N HIS A 285 -3.16 22.85 12.61
CA HIS A 285 -2.61 22.96 11.25
C HIS A 285 -2.38 21.62 10.53
N ASN A 286 -2.61 20.47 11.19
CA ASN A 286 -2.33 19.12 10.71
C ASN A 286 -3.61 18.30 10.67
N GLY A 287 -4.37 18.43 9.59
CA GLY A 287 -5.59 17.64 9.38
C GLY A 287 -6.81 18.10 10.19
N ASP A 288 -6.68 18.94 11.22
CA ASP A 288 -7.81 19.65 11.84
C ASP A 288 -8.25 20.82 10.95
N LEU A 289 -9.46 20.73 10.40
CA LEU A 289 -10.00 21.72 9.47
C LEU A 289 -10.56 22.97 10.16
N TYR A 290 -10.72 22.95 11.47
CA TYR A 290 -11.45 24.01 12.20
C TYR A 290 -10.57 24.74 13.21
N ASN A 291 -9.55 24.07 13.76
CA ASN A 291 -8.66 24.56 14.82
C ASN A 291 -9.38 24.79 16.15
N TYR A 292 -9.21 23.84 17.09
CA TYR A 292 -9.95 23.84 18.34
C TYR A 292 -9.75 25.10 19.18
N ASP A 293 -8.53 25.65 19.25
CA ASP A 293 -8.27 26.80 20.12
C ASP A 293 -9.00 28.05 19.62
N ASP A 294 -9.03 28.25 18.30
CA ASP A 294 -9.75 29.35 17.66
C ASP A 294 -11.26 29.18 17.81
N VAL A 295 -11.78 27.97 17.56
CA VAL A 295 -13.21 27.68 17.76
C VAL A 295 -13.59 27.88 19.23
N ASN A 296 -12.76 27.45 20.17
CA ASN A 296 -13.04 27.57 21.59
C ASN A 296 -13.01 29.01 22.11
N ALA A 297 -12.08 29.83 21.62
CA ALA A 297 -11.94 31.22 22.05
C ALA A 297 -12.91 32.16 21.33
N ASN A 298 -13.06 32.01 20.02
CA ASN A 298 -13.68 33.03 19.16
C ASN A 298 -15.01 32.58 18.54
N HIS A 299 -15.27 31.27 18.45
CA HIS A 299 -16.48 30.72 17.84
C HIS A 299 -17.14 29.61 18.68
N PRO A 300 -17.37 29.82 20.00
CA PRO A 300 -17.91 28.77 20.87
C PRO A 300 -19.33 28.33 20.47
N ASP A 301 -20.03 29.14 19.67
CA ASP A 301 -21.35 28.85 19.10
C ASP A 301 -21.30 27.88 17.90
N TRP A 302 -20.11 27.56 17.39
CA TRP A 302 -19.93 26.57 16.33
C TRP A 302 -19.93 25.14 16.87
N PHE A 303 -19.72 24.93 18.18
CA PHE A 303 -19.78 23.59 18.74
C PHE A 303 -21.20 23.03 18.68
N LEU A 304 -21.30 21.76 18.30
CA LEU A 304 -22.55 21.04 18.34
C LEU A 304 -22.89 20.65 19.78
N LEU A 305 -24.11 20.96 20.21
CA LEU A 305 -24.59 20.67 21.56
C LEU A 305 -25.54 19.47 21.55
N ASP A 306 -25.44 18.58 22.52
CA ASP A 306 -26.40 17.50 22.72
C ASP A 306 -27.75 18.01 23.28
N ARG A 307 -28.70 17.10 23.53
CA ARG A 307 -30.03 17.43 24.09
C ARG A 307 -29.98 18.13 25.45
N SER A 308 -28.88 17.99 26.20
CA SER A 308 -28.67 18.63 27.49
C SER A 308 -27.98 19.99 27.41
N GLY A 309 -27.60 20.42 26.19
CA GLY A 309 -26.85 21.66 25.96
C GLY A 309 -25.34 21.50 26.16
N GLN A 310 -24.82 20.28 26.30
CA GLN A 310 -23.39 20.03 26.45
C GLN A 310 -22.72 19.85 25.08
N ARG A 311 -21.49 20.37 24.92
CA ARG A 311 -20.70 20.14 23.70
C ARG A 311 -20.47 18.64 23.49
N ILE A 312 -20.72 18.18 22.28
CA ILE A 312 -20.53 16.76 21.91
C ILE A 312 -19.03 16.46 21.79
N PHE A 313 -18.52 15.73 22.77
CA PHE A 313 -17.15 15.21 22.81
C PHE A 313 -17.14 13.73 22.40
N PHE A 314 -16.23 13.36 21.50
CA PHE A 314 -16.02 11.97 21.10
C PHE A 314 -14.55 11.73 20.74
N ASP A 315 -14.02 10.61 21.24
CA ASP A 315 -12.59 10.28 21.28
C ASP A 315 -11.78 11.43 21.87
N ASP A 316 -11.10 12.22 21.04
CA ASP A 316 -10.28 13.38 21.44
C ASP A 316 -10.71 14.67 20.72
N SER A 317 -12.00 14.77 20.38
CA SER A 317 -12.52 15.82 19.50
C SER A 317 -13.87 16.37 19.92
N TYR A 318 -14.12 17.62 19.56
CA TYR A 318 -15.42 18.27 19.70
C TYR A 318 -16.08 18.47 18.34
N TYR A 319 -17.34 18.09 18.24
CA TYR A 319 -18.12 18.23 17.02
C TYR A 319 -18.47 19.68 16.75
N VAL A 320 -18.43 20.07 15.48
CA VAL A 320 -18.83 21.40 15.03
C VAL A 320 -20.06 21.33 14.12
N ASP A 321 -20.81 22.42 14.08
CA ASP A 321 -22.02 22.54 13.28
C ASP A 321 -21.68 22.80 11.79
N ILE A 322 -21.44 21.73 11.06
CA ILE A 322 -21.10 21.75 9.63
C ILE A 322 -22.25 22.16 8.69
N GLY A 323 -23.46 22.38 9.21
CA GLY A 323 -24.54 22.99 8.43
C GLY A 323 -24.35 24.50 8.24
N ARG A 324 -23.56 25.13 9.11
CA ARG A 324 -23.30 26.57 9.07
C ARG A 324 -22.35 26.94 7.94
N GLN A 325 -22.67 28.03 7.25
CA GLN A 325 -21.92 28.49 6.08
C GLN A 325 -20.48 28.87 6.46
N GLU A 326 -20.30 29.55 7.59
CA GLU A 326 -19.02 29.97 8.13
C GLU A 326 -18.12 28.79 8.56
N VAL A 327 -18.71 27.70 9.07
CA VAL A 327 -17.99 26.47 9.41
C VAL A 327 -17.51 25.76 8.14
N ARG A 328 -18.34 25.71 7.10
CA ARG A 328 -17.95 25.17 5.78
C ARG A 328 -16.85 26.00 5.11
N GLU A 329 -16.95 27.33 5.20
CA GLU A 329 -15.93 28.23 4.69
C GLU A 329 -14.60 28.05 5.44
N ARG A 330 -14.64 27.93 6.76
CA ARG A 330 -13.45 27.60 7.56
C ARG A 330 -12.81 26.29 7.11
N ALA A 331 -13.61 25.24 6.94
CA ALA A 331 -13.10 23.94 6.49
C ALA A 331 -12.41 24.04 5.12
N TRP A 332 -12.99 24.77 4.17
CA TRP A 332 -12.39 24.99 2.85
C TRP A 332 -11.05 25.73 2.95
N GLN A 333 -10.99 26.83 3.70
CA GLN A 333 -9.77 27.63 3.83
C GLN A 333 -8.63 26.82 4.46
N SER A 334 -8.92 26.11 5.55
CA SER A 334 -7.95 25.25 6.22
C SER A 334 -7.50 24.10 5.32
N LEU A 335 -8.42 23.45 4.62
CA LEU A 335 -8.08 22.36 3.70
C LEU A 335 -7.19 22.86 2.56
N ARG A 336 -7.56 23.98 1.92
CA ARG A 336 -6.77 24.57 0.82
C ARG A 336 -5.36 24.92 1.27
N ASP A 337 -5.22 25.54 2.44
CA ASP A 337 -3.93 25.84 3.06
C ASP A 337 -3.12 24.57 3.32
N PHE A 338 -3.72 23.59 3.98
CA PHE A 338 -3.10 22.31 4.31
C PHE A 338 -2.62 21.55 3.07
N LEU A 339 -3.45 21.43 2.02
CA LEU A 339 -3.06 20.70 0.81
C LEU A 339 -1.92 21.39 0.04
N ASN A 340 -1.84 22.71 0.05
CA ASN A 340 -0.70 23.43 -0.53
C ASN A 340 0.59 23.19 0.26
N ARG A 341 0.49 22.99 1.58
CA ARG A 341 1.60 22.62 2.46
C ARG A 341 1.94 21.13 2.44
N CYS A 342 1.19 20.30 1.72
CA CYS A 342 1.39 18.84 1.63
C CYS A 342 1.92 18.40 0.25
N GLY A 343 2.53 19.29 -0.54
CA GLY A 343 2.91 18.98 -1.92
C GLY A 343 1.72 18.65 -2.84
N ARG A 344 0.52 19.16 -2.53
CA ARG A 344 -0.72 19.06 -3.33
C ARG A 344 -1.12 17.62 -3.69
N PRO A 345 -1.45 16.75 -2.72
CA PRO A 345 -1.76 15.34 -2.96
C PRO A 345 -3.08 15.15 -3.72
N ARG A 346 -3.20 14.02 -4.44
CA ARG A 346 -4.39 13.69 -5.25
C ARG A 346 -5.55 13.07 -4.47
N TYR A 347 -5.30 12.59 -3.27
CA TYR A 347 -6.30 11.95 -2.43
C TYR A 347 -6.19 12.51 -1.01
N ILE A 348 -7.31 12.55 -0.30
CA ILE A 348 -7.42 13.11 1.04
C ILE A 348 -8.17 12.09 1.89
N TYR A 349 -7.55 11.59 2.96
CA TYR A 349 -8.22 10.70 3.88
C TYR A 349 -9.10 11.51 4.84
N LEU A 350 -10.38 11.17 4.93
CA LEU A 350 -11.31 11.81 5.87
C LEU A 350 -11.68 10.82 6.97
N ASP A 351 -11.25 11.07 8.19
CA ASP A 351 -11.66 10.26 9.34
C ASP A 351 -12.88 10.85 10.03
N ASN A 352 -13.59 10.02 10.81
CA ASN A 352 -14.80 10.37 11.57
C ASN A 352 -16.02 10.80 10.73
N TYR A 353 -15.95 10.54 9.42
CA TYR A 353 -16.96 10.95 8.44
C TYR A 353 -18.25 10.10 8.54
N ASP A 354 -18.19 8.90 9.11
CA ASP A 354 -19.30 7.94 9.24
C ASP A 354 -20.19 8.15 10.49
N MET A 355 -19.88 9.15 11.33
CA MET A 355 -20.59 9.43 12.58
C MET A 355 -22.07 9.80 12.37
N ARG A 356 -22.94 9.32 13.27
CA ARG A 356 -24.38 9.60 13.32
C ARG A 356 -24.76 10.52 14.47
N ALA A 357 -24.44 11.80 14.34
CA ALA A 357 -24.68 12.75 15.42
C ALA A 357 -26.18 12.85 15.78
N GLY A 358 -27.06 12.81 14.78
CA GLY A 358 -28.51 12.88 14.98
C GLY A 358 -29.11 11.68 15.73
N GLU A 359 -28.61 10.46 15.50
CA GLU A 359 -29.07 9.26 16.23
C GLU A 359 -28.49 9.22 17.65
N ARG A 360 -27.17 9.43 17.76
CA ARG A 360 -26.41 9.21 18.99
C ARG A 360 -26.60 10.31 20.04
N TYR A 361 -26.69 11.55 19.59
CA TYR A 361 -26.80 12.71 20.48
C TYR A 361 -28.09 13.50 20.27
N ALA A 362 -28.67 13.47 19.05
CA ALA A 362 -29.79 14.30 18.60
C ALA A 362 -29.66 15.76 19.04
N PRO A 363 -28.63 16.46 18.56
CA PRO A 363 -28.44 17.88 18.85
C PRO A 363 -29.69 18.69 18.43
N PRO A 364 -30.01 19.82 19.09
CA PRO A 364 -31.18 20.62 18.73
C PRO A 364 -31.25 21.05 17.26
N ASN A 365 -30.09 21.25 16.62
CA ASN A 365 -29.98 21.62 15.20
C ASN A 365 -30.18 20.42 14.26
N TYR A 366 -29.92 19.19 14.75
CA TYR A 366 -30.09 17.93 14.00
C TYR A 366 -30.78 16.88 14.88
N PRO A 367 -32.07 17.08 15.23
CA PRO A 367 -32.81 16.18 16.12
C PRO A 367 -33.05 14.80 15.48
N THR A 368 -32.83 14.66 14.17
CA THR A 368 -32.91 13.41 13.43
C THR A 368 -31.63 13.17 12.64
N ASN A 369 -31.34 11.90 12.35
CA ASN A 369 -30.18 11.55 11.54
C ASN A 369 -30.31 12.06 10.09
N ASP A 370 -31.53 12.18 9.55
CA ASP A 370 -31.76 12.72 8.21
C ASP A 370 -31.29 14.18 8.06
N LEU A 371 -31.51 15.00 9.09
CA LEU A 371 -31.02 16.38 9.10
C LEU A 371 -29.49 16.44 9.19
N TRP A 372 -28.87 15.55 9.99
CA TRP A 372 -27.42 15.44 10.05
C TRP A 372 -26.81 15.01 8.70
N VAL A 373 -27.44 14.04 8.03
CA VAL A 373 -27.08 13.60 6.69
C VAL A 373 -27.10 14.76 5.69
N GLN A 374 -28.13 15.60 5.73
CA GLN A 374 -28.21 16.78 4.85
C GLN A 374 -27.04 17.75 5.12
N ALA A 375 -26.61 17.89 6.39
CA ALA A 375 -25.44 18.69 6.73
C ALA A 375 -24.14 18.10 6.15
N ILE A 376 -23.95 16.77 6.23
CA ILE A 376 -22.80 16.06 5.63
C ILE A 376 -22.78 16.20 4.11
N VAL A 377 -23.91 15.99 3.43
CA VAL A 377 -24.03 16.16 1.98
C VAL A 377 -23.71 17.61 1.58
N GLY A 378 -24.31 18.58 2.26
CA GLY A 378 -24.08 20.00 1.99
C GLY A 378 -22.64 20.45 2.26
N TRP A 379 -21.99 19.93 3.32
CA TRP A 379 -20.57 20.17 3.57
C TRP A 379 -19.71 19.63 2.41
N THR A 380 -20.03 18.42 1.94
CA THR A 380 -19.26 17.75 0.88
C THR A 380 -19.42 18.41 -0.47
N GLU A 381 -20.64 18.84 -0.80
CA GLU A 381 -20.89 19.62 -2.00
C GLU A 381 -20.17 20.97 -1.94
N TYR A 382 -20.20 21.64 -0.78
CA TYR A 382 -19.53 22.93 -0.62
C TYR A 382 -18.01 22.82 -0.76
N VAL A 383 -17.37 22.00 0.07
CA VAL A 383 -15.91 21.85 0.09
C VAL A 383 -15.43 21.13 -1.18
N GLY A 384 -16.13 20.08 -1.60
CA GLY A 384 -15.78 19.28 -2.78
C GLY A 384 -15.93 20.04 -4.09
N SER A 385 -16.95 20.89 -4.24
CA SER A 385 -17.11 21.72 -5.45
C SER A 385 -16.00 22.77 -5.56
N ARG A 386 -15.60 23.39 -4.45
CA ARG A 386 -14.46 24.32 -4.42
C ARG A 386 -13.13 23.62 -4.64
N LEU A 387 -12.93 22.45 -4.06
CA LEU A 387 -11.76 21.61 -4.35
C LEU A 387 -11.66 21.32 -5.86
N ARG A 388 -12.79 21.02 -6.51
CA ARG A 388 -12.87 20.79 -7.95
C ARG A 388 -12.62 22.06 -8.78
N SER A 389 -13.13 23.23 -8.39
CA SER A 389 -13.04 24.45 -9.19
C SER A 389 -11.73 25.21 -8.95
N GLU A 390 -11.27 25.30 -7.71
CA GLU A 390 -10.16 26.14 -7.26
C GLU A 390 -8.84 25.36 -7.12
N PHE A 391 -8.88 24.02 -6.95
CA PHE A 391 -7.68 23.18 -6.74
C PHE A 391 -7.49 22.14 -7.86
N ARG A 392 -7.31 22.61 -9.11
CA ARG A 392 -7.04 21.72 -10.24
C ARG A 392 -5.55 21.50 -10.49
N PHE A 393 -5.24 20.30 -10.96
CA PHE A 393 -3.96 19.95 -11.55
C PHE A 393 -3.94 20.33 -13.04
N SER A 394 -2.74 20.33 -13.64
CA SER A 394 -2.54 20.67 -15.07
C SER A 394 -3.26 19.71 -16.02
N ASP A 395 -3.48 18.47 -15.61
CA ASP A 395 -4.23 17.45 -16.36
C ASP A 395 -5.77 17.60 -16.22
N GLY A 396 -6.23 18.65 -15.54
CA GLY A 396 -7.65 18.94 -15.30
C GLY A 396 -8.28 18.14 -14.16
N SER A 397 -7.58 17.15 -13.61
CA SER A 397 -8.03 16.44 -12.41
C SER A 397 -7.89 17.32 -11.16
N TYR A 398 -8.40 16.83 -10.02
CA TYR A 398 -8.37 17.53 -8.74
C TYR A 398 -8.36 16.51 -7.59
N PRO A 399 -7.98 16.90 -6.37
CA PRO A 399 -7.93 16.00 -5.24
C PRO A 399 -9.30 15.40 -4.90
N ARG A 400 -9.33 14.14 -4.48
CA ARG A 400 -10.56 13.42 -4.12
C ARG A 400 -10.58 12.95 -2.68
N PHE A 401 -11.76 12.90 -2.09
CA PHE A 401 -11.93 12.38 -0.73
C PHE A 401 -11.92 10.84 -0.71
N VAL A 402 -11.33 10.29 0.34
CA VAL A 402 -11.34 8.87 0.70
C VAL A 402 -11.79 8.77 2.15
N PRO A 403 -13.10 8.75 2.44
CA PRO A 403 -13.58 8.68 3.80
C PRO A 403 -13.32 7.30 4.41
N ASN A 404 -13.02 7.29 5.70
CA ASN A 404 -13.26 6.14 6.56
C ASN A 404 -14.77 5.96 6.68
N VAL A 405 -15.27 4.87 6.13
CA VAL A 405 -16.70 4.57 6.12
C VAL A 405 -17.08 3.52 7.14
N ALA A 406 -16.13 2.93 7.86
CA ALA A 406 -16.29 1.87 8.86
C ALA A 406 -17.62 1.10 8.75
N TRP A 407 -18.63 1.53 9.51
CA TRP A 407 -19.93 0.86 9.65
C TRP A 407 -21.03 1.36 8.70
N ALA A 408 -20.75 2.36 7.89
CA ALA A 408 -21.68 3.03 6.99
C ALA A 408 -21.33 2.90 5.48
N PRO A 409 -20.79 1.77 4.96
CA PRO A 409 -20.56 1.64 3.52
C PRO A 409 -21.87 1.76 2.70
N GLY A 410 -23.01 1.46 3.34
CA GLY A 410 -24.34 1.67 2.76
C GLY A 410 -24.64 3.12 2.36
N PHE A 411 -23.88 4.10 2.88
CA PHE A 411 -24.11 5.51 2.60
C PHE A 411 -23.84 5.93 1.15
N TRP A 412 -23.03 5.15 0.43
CA TRP A 412 -22.71 5.44 -0.97
C TRP A 412 -23.27 4.43 -1.95
N LEU A 413 -24.20 3.56 -1.54
CA LEU A 413 -24.73 2.51 -2.43
C LEU A 413 -25.90 3.01 -3.27
N ARG A 414 -25.89 2.65 -4.55
CA ARG A 414 -27.07 2.79 -5.41
C ARG A 414 -28.19 1.87 -4.92
N GLY A 415 -29.42 2.26 -5.22
CA GLY A 415 -30.61 1.48 -4.95
C GLY A 415 -30.59 0.17 -5.72
N ILE A 416 -31.19 -0.87 -5.14
CA ILE A 416 -31.43 -2.13 -5.85
C ILE A 416 -32.81 -2.02 -6.50
N PRO A 417 -32.94 -2.18 -7.84
CA PRO A 417 -34.23 -2.10 -8.52
C PRO A 417 -35.30 -2.99 -7.88
N GLY A 418 -36.46 -2.40 -7.57
CA GLY A 418 -37.58 -3.10 -6.91
C GLY A 418 -37.38 -3.39 -5.42
N VAL A 419 -36.25 -2.98 -4.82
CA VAL A 419 -35.88 -3.32 -3.43
C VAL A 419 -35.56 -2.07 -2.60
N SER A 420 -34.77 -1.14 -3.12
CA SER A 420 -34.41 0.10 -2.40
C SER A 420 -34.12 1.26 -3.35
N GLN A 421 -34.21 2.49 -2.83
CA GLN A 421 -33.75 3.70 -3.53
C GLN A 421 -32.25 3.93 -3.31
N ASP A 422 -31.68 4.88 -4.05
CA ASP A 422 -30.32 5.36 -3.84
C ASP A 422 -30.14 5.90 -2.42
N ALA A 423 -29.01 5.54 -1.81
CA ALA A 423 -28.63 6.09 -0.54
C ALA A 423 -28.23 7.57 -0.74
N PRO A 424 -28.66 8.52 0.11
CA PRO A 424 -28.37 9.95 -0.11
C PRO A 424 -26.89 10.34 -0.33
N GLY A 425 -25.90 9.53 0.08
CA GLY A 425 -24.48 9.80 -0.14
C GLY A 425 -24.04 9.55 -1.59
N VAL A 426 -24.87 8.87 -2.39
CA VAL A 426 -24.69 8.74 -3.85
C VAL A 426 -24.49 10.10 -4.51
N ALA A 427 -25.18 11.16 -4.03
CA ALA A 427 -25.02 12.52 -4.52
C ALA A 427 -23.58 13.07 -4.35
N THR A 428 -22.84 12.55 -3.38
CA THR A 428 -21.45 12.98 -3.08
C THR A 428 -20.38 12.18 -3.81
N LEU A 429 -20.73 11.06 -4.46
CA LEU A 429 -19.80 10.22 -5.23
C LEU A 429 -18.93 10.98 -6.23
N PRO A 430 -19.41 12.03 -6.91
CA PRO A 430 -18.58 12.84 -7.79
C PRO A 430 -17.38 13.49 -7.11
N TYR A 431 -17.28 13.53 -5.78
CA TYR A 431 -16.14 14.05 -5.02
C TYR A 431 -15.30 12.94 -4.36
N MET A 432 -15.78 11.70 -4.38
CA MET A 432 -15.11 10.54 -3.78
C MET A 432 -14.13 9.91 -4.77
N GLY A 433 -12.93 9.58 -4.28
CA GLY A 433 -11.87 8.86 -4.99
C GLY A 433 -11.71 7.42 -4.50
N GLY A 434 -12.28 7.10 -3.34
CA GLY A 434 -12.13 5.80 -2.69
C GLY A 434 -12.89 5.73 -1.39
N PHE A 435 -12.78 4.60 -0.71
CA PHE A 435 -13.34 4.33 0.60
C PHE A 435 -12.39 3.45 1.42
N LEU A 436 -12.25 3.77 2.70
CA LEU A 436 -11.61 2.90 3.68
C LEU A 436 -12.69 2.26 4.54
N VAL A 437 -12.74 0.94 4.59
CA VAL A 437 -13.72 0.17 5.35
C VAL A 437 -13.02 -0.44 6.55
N GLU A 438 -13.04 0.28 7.68
CA GLU A 438 -12.64 -0.29 8.96
C GLU A 438 -13.59 -1.44 9.36
N HIS A 439 -13.04 -2.50 9.96
CA HIS A 439 -13.78 -3.70 10.34
C HIS A 439 -14.39 -4.47 9.16
N ALA A 440 -13.74 -4.42 8.00
CA ALA A 440 -14.17 -5.15 6.81
C ALA A 440 -14.28 -6.66 7.11
N PHE A 441 -15.48 -7.21 6.96
CA PHE A 441 -15.85 -8.62 7.19
C PHE A 441 -15.71 -9.14 8.63
N MET A 442 -14.89 -8.52 9.47
CA MET A 442 -14.60 -8.98 10.82
C MET A 442 -14.20 -7.80 11.71
N ARG A 443 -14.67 -7.86 12.96
CA ARG A 443 -14.45 -6.84 13.98
C ARG A 443 -13.87 -7.44 15.26
N ALA A 444 -12.72 -6.93 15.69
CA ALA A 444 -12.29 -7.01 17.08
C ALA A 444 -13.18 -6.16 18.00
N LEU A 445 -13.77 -6.80 19.01
CA LEU A 445 -14.55 -6.12 20.03
C LEU A 445 -13.62 -5.50 21.08
N THR A 446 -14.19 -4.63 21.92
CA THR A 446 -13.47 -4.00 23.03
C THR A 446 -13.07 -5.00 24.11
N GLU A 447 -13.80 -6.11 24.23
CA GLU A 447 -13.47 -7.20 25.15
C GLU A 447 -12.25 -7.98 24.65
N PRO A 448 -11.22 -8.20 25.50
CA PRO A 448 -10.01 -8.93 25.12
C PRO A 448 -10.29 -10.31 24.53
N GLY A 449 -9.60 -10.63 23.43
CA GLY A 449 -9.70 -11.93 22.75
C GLY A 449 -11.05 -12.20 22.08
N ARG A 450 -11.95 -11.21 21.98
CA ARG A 450 -13.27 -11.39 21.35
C ARG A 450 -13.39 -10.66 20.03
N VAL A 451 -13.95 -11.37 19.06
CA VAL A 451 -14.20 -10.86 17.71
C VAL A 451 -15.62 -11.24 17.26
N ARG A 452 -16.21 -10.40 16.42
CA ARG A 452 -17.54 -10.57 15.83
C ARG A 452 -17.45 -10.51 14.32
N ILE A 453 -18.16 -11.44 13.66
CA ILE A 453 -18.44 -11.36 12.22
C ILE A 453 -19.78 -10.63 12.05
N PRO A 454 -19.81 -9.51 11.32
CA PRO A 454 -21.07 -8.81 11.03
C PRO A 454 -22.01 -9.71 10.23
N SER A 455 -23.32 -9.59 10.44
CA SER A 455 -24.29 -10.39 9.70
C SER A 455 -24.26 -10.05 8.20
N TYR A 456 -24.37 -11.07 7.36
CA TYR A 456 -24.75 -10.87 5.96
C TYR A 456 -26.23 -10.52 5.91
N GLY A 457 -26.55 -9.25 5.65
CA GLY A 457 -27.92 -8.79 5.76
C GLY A 457 -28.19 -7.49 5.02
N THR A 458 -29.48 -7.26 4.82
CA THR A 458 -30.00 -6.15 4.04
C THR A 458 -30.01 -4.82 4.81
N ALA A 459 -30.01 -3.70 4.08
CA ALA A 459 -30.54 -2.42 4.54
C ALA A 459 -32.08 -2.40 4.61
N SER A 460 -32.75 -3.57 4.61
CA SER A 460 -34.21 -3.71 4.49
C SER A 460 -34.85 -4.48 5.65
N GLY A 461 -34.39 -4.27 6.89
CA GLY A 461 -35.23 -4.57 8.05
C GLY A 461 -36.15 -3.37 8.27
N SER A 462 -37.42 -3.44 7.84
CA SER A 462 -38.53 -2.52 8.22
C SER A 462 -38.36 -0.98 8.11
N ASN A 463 -37.16 -0.45 7.82
CA ASN A 463 -36.77 0.92 8.17
C ASN A 463 -36.16 1.73 7.01
N GLY A 464 -36.23 1.24 5.77
CA GLY A 464 -35.93 2.00 4.56
C GLY A 464 -34.49 2.58 4.44
N PRO A 465 -34.22 3.33 3.36
CA PRO A 465 -32.95 4.06 3.16
C PRO A 465 -32.66 5.13 4.22
N GLN A 466 -33.61 5.42 5.11
CA GLN A 466 -33.51 6.39 6.21
C GLN A 466 -32.59 5.93 7.34
N GLN A 467 -32.32 4.62 7.47
CA GLN A 467 -31.47 4.15 8.55
C GLN A 467 -29.97 4.13 8.22
N TRP A 468 -29.50 3.89 6.99
CA TRP A 468 -28.05 3.76 6.63
C TRP A 468 -27.25 2.71 7.43
N VAL A 469 -27.77 2.30 8.58
CA VAL A 469 -27.28 1.29 9.49
C VAL A 469 -27.61 -0.05 8.85
N ASN A 470 -26.60 -0.63 8.24
CA ASN A 470 -26.16 -1.97 8.59
C ASN A 470 -24.76 -2.12 8.01
N GLY A 471 -23.75 -2.00 8.87
CA GLY A 471 -22.34 -2.31 8.59
C GLY A 471 -22.13 -3.81 8.40
N GLY A 472 -23.00 -4.41 7.60
CA GLY A 472 -23.03 -5.82 7.29
C GLY A 472 -22.18 -6.11 6.07
N ILE A 473 -21.78 -7.38 5.98
CA ILE A 473 -20.92 -7.89 4.94
C ILE A 473 -21.39 -7.48 3.52
N ARG A 474 -22.71 -7.54 3.30
CA ARG A 474 -23.34 -7.18 2.01
C ARG A 474 -22.93 -5.80 1.52
N ASN A 475 -23.00 -4.78 2.38
CA ASN A 475 -22.76 -3.40 1.97
C ASN A 475 -21.27 -3.17 1.66
N THR A 476 -20.36 -3.83 2.39
CA THR A 476 -18.92 -3.85 2.08
C THR A 476 -18.67 -4.51 0.71
N VAL A 477 -19.29 -5.66 0.43
CA VAL A 477 -19.16 -6.34 -0.87
C VAL A 477 -19.65 -5.44 -2.00
N ARG A 478 -20.84 -4.83 -1.85
CA ARG A 478 -21.41 -3.93 -2.86
C ARG A 478 -20.56 -2.70 -3.08
N LEU A 479 -20.10 -2.04 -2.01
CA LEU A 479 -19.27 -0.84 -2.13
C LEU A 479 -17.97 -1.12 -2.86
N ALA A 480 -17.36 -2.28 -2.57
CA ALA A 480 -16.14 -2.72 -3.23
C ALA A 480 -16.34 -3.08 -4.71
N THR A 481 -17.53 -3.49 -5.13
CA THR A 481 -17.74 -4.11 -6.45
C THR A 481 -18.59 -3.29 -7.41
N GLU A 482 -19.43 -2.38 -6.91
CA GLU A 482 -20.20 -1.44 -7.75
C GLU A 482 -19.37 -0.24 -8.22
N TYR A 483 -18.23 0.02 -7.57
CA TYR A 483 -17.35 1.16 -7.86
C TYR A 483 -15.89 0.73 -8.09
N PRO A 484 -15.60 -0.13 -9.08
CA PRO A 484 -14.26 -0.69 -9.29
C PRO A 484 -13.19 0.37 -9.68
N ASP A 485 -13.60 1.56 -10.11
CA ASP A 485 -12.73 2.71 -10.39
C ASP A 485 -12.25 3.43 -9.13
N LYS A 486 -12.89 3.19 -7.99
CA LYS A 486 -12.56 3.80 -6.70
C LYS A 486 -11.53 2.96 -5.95
N LEU A 487 -10.72 3.62 -5.13
CA LEU A 487 -9.85 2.92 -4.16
C LEU A 487 -10.74 2.25 -3.11
N ILE A 488 -10.47 0.98 -2.80
CA ILE A 488 -11.18 0.23 -1.75
C ILE A 488 -10.14 -0.31 -0.78
N ILE A 489 -10.06 0.29 0.41
CA ILE A 489 -9.11 -0.09 1.45
C ILE A 489 -9.86 -0.89 2.50
N LEU A 490 -9.60 -2.20 2.57
CA LEU A 490 -10.28 -3.12 3.48
C LEU A 490 -9.41 -3.33 4.71
N ILE A 491 -9.97 -3.07 5.88
CA ILE A 491 -9.28 -3.30 7.16
C ILE A 491 -10.07 -4.29 8.01
N PRO A 492 -9.91 -5.60 7.79
CA PRO A 492 -10.38 -6.58 8.75
C PRO A 492 -9.63 -6.42 10.07
N THR A 493 -10.37 -6.42 11.19
CA THR A 493 -9.75 -6.30 12.51
C THR A 493 -10.01 -7.55 13.34
N LEU A 494 -8.98 -8.03 14.04
CA LEU A 494 -9.05 -9.20 14.91
C LEU A 494 -8.17 -9.07 16.13
N TRP A 495 -8.53 -9.84 17.15
CA TRP A 495 -7.59 -10.32 18.15
C TRP A 495 -6.96 -11.60 17.61
N THR A 496 -5.64 -11.65 17.49
CA THR A 496 -4.89 -12.83 17.06
C THR A 496 -4.98 -13.98 18.07
N ASN A 497 -5.22 -13.68 19.34
CA ASN A 497 -5.35 -14.64 20.42
C ASN A 497 -6.78 -15.17 20.69
N ALA A 498 -7.78 -14.83 19.86
CA ALA A 498 -9.12 -15.39 20.00
C ALA A 498 -9.13 -16.93 19.75
N PRO A 499 -9.98 -17.73 20.44
CA PRO A 499 -9.97 -19.20 20.32
C PRO A 499 -10.17 -19.75 18.90
N ASP A 500 -10.84 -18.99 18.03
CA ASP A 500 -11.16 -19.33 16.65
C ASP A 500 -10.51 -18.38 15.63
N SER A 501 -9.42 -17.70 16.04
CA SER A 501 -8.66 -16.77 15.19
C SER A 501 -8.32 -17.32 13.80
N PRO A 502 -7.81 -18.57 13.63
CA PRO A 502 -7.45 -19.05 12.31
C PRO A 502 -8.65 -19.10 11.35
N GLN A 503 -9.81 -19.59 11.81
CA GLN A 503 -11.02 -19.66 10.99
C GLN A 503 -11.52 -18.26 10.61
N LYS A 504 -11.50 -17.33 11.55
CA LYS A 504 -11.99 -15.97 11.33
C LYS A 504 -11.05 -15.11 10.48
N LEU A 505 -9.75 -15.32 10.62
CA LEU A 505 -8.74 -14.74 9.74
C LEU A 505 -8.93 -15.23 8.30
N ARG A 506 -9.08 -16.54 8.11
CA ARG A 506 -9.39 -17.16 6.81
C ARG A 506 -10.68 -16.63 6.23
N PHE A 507 -11.73 -16.49 7.04
CA PHE A 507 -12.98 -15.87 6.63
C PHE A 507 -12.80 -14.44 6.10
N ALA A 508 -12.04 -13.61 6.82
CA ALA A 508 -11.80 -12.22 6.45
C ALA A 508 -10.93 -12.09 5.19
N ILE A 509 -9.85 -12.87 5.08
CA ILE A 509 -8.98 -12.89 3.89
C ILE A 509 -9.76 -13.39 2.67
N ALA A 510 -10.56 -14.44 2.81
CA ALA A 510 -11.45 -14.89 1.73
C ALA A 510 -12.41 -13.79 1.29
N GLY A 511 -13.02 -13.06 2.23
CA GLY A 511 -13.87 -11.89 1.91
C GLY A 511 -13.13 -10.84 1.09
N CYS A 512 -11.89 -10.51 1.46
CA CYS A 512 -11.04 -9.58 0.69
C CYS A 512 -10.75 -10.10 -0.72
N LEU A 513 -10.41 -11.38 -0.86
CA LEU A 513 -10.17 -12.02 -2.16
C LEU A 513 -11.45 -12.10 -3.01
N ILE A 514 -12.63 -12.29 -2.42
CA ILE A 514 -13.90 -12.29 -3.15
C ILE A 514 -14.14 -10.93 -3.82
N VAL A 515 -13.84 -9.83 -3.14
CA VAL A 515 -14.15 -8.48 -3.65
C VAL A 515 -13.00 -7.80 -4.39
N GLN A 516 -11.79 -8.37 -4.36
CA GLN A 516 -10.58 -7.81 -4.95
C GLN A 516 -10.74 -7.29 -6.40
N HIS A 517 -10.21 -6.12 -6.70
CA HIS A 517 -9.95 -5.61 -8.04
C HIS A 517 -8.64 -4.82 -7.99
N ASP A 518 -8.23 -4.18 -9.09
CA ASP A 518 -6.92 -3.51 -9.16
C ASP A 518 -6.74 -2.37 -8.16
N ASN A 519 -7.85 -1.78 -7.70
CA ASN A 519 -7.89 -0.71 -6.72
C ASN A 519 -8.27 -1.21 -5.31
N THR A 520 -8.22 -2.52 -5.05
CA THR A 520 -8.41 -3.07 -3.70
C THR A 520 -7.08 -3.18 -2.95
N PHE A 521 -7.07 -2.68 -1.73
CA PHE A 521 -5.94 -2.72 -0.82
C PHE A 521 -6.37 -3.33 0.51
N VAL A 522 -5.47 -4.05 1.17
CA VAL A 522 -5.77 -4.74 2.44
C VAL A 522 -4.77 -4.35 3.50
N HIS A 523 -5.28 -4.15 4.71
CA HIS A 523 -4.51 -4.06 5.94
C HIS A 523 -5.17 -5.00 6.95
N ILE A 524 -4.48 -6.06 7.37
CA ILE A 524 -4.97 -6.88 8.48
C ILE A 524 -4.52 -6.24 9.78
N ASP A 525 -5.48 -5.81 10.59
CA ASP A 525 -5.23 -5.09 11.83
C ASP A 525 -5.36 -6.04 13.02
N PRO A 526 -4.23 -6.43 13.66
CA PRO A 526 -4.23 -7.20 14.91
C PRO A 526 -4.64 -6.27 16.06
N ARG A 527 -5.89 -5.81 16.01
CA ARG A 527 -6.43 -4.73 16.82
C ARG A 527 -6.20 -4.99 18.31
N ARG A 528 -5.64 -3.98 19.00
CA ARG A 528 -5.19 -4.01 20.42
C ARG A 528 -3.95 -4.88 20.68
N GLU A 529 -3.37 -5.46 19.65
CA GLU A 529 -2.12 -6.23 19.71
C GLU A 529 -1.06 -5.67 18.75
N GLN A 530 -1.26 -4.45 18.23
CA GLN A 530 -0.35 -3.83 17.25
C GLN A 530 1.08 -3.69 17.76
N ASP A 531 1.28 -3.53 19.08
CA ASP A 531 2.61 -3.47 19.69
C ASP A 531 3.41 -4.78 19.53
N GLN A 532 2.72 -5.91 19.34
CA GLN A 532 3.36 -7.21 19.04
C GLN A 532 3.74 -7.32 17.56
N TYR A 533 3.19 -6.46 16.70
CA TYR A 533 3.35 -6.46 15.25
C TYR A 533 3.68 -5.04 14.75
N PRO A 534 4.80 -4.45 15.18
CA PRO A 534 5.12 -3.06 14.89
C PRO A 534 5.27 -2.77 13.39
N ASP A 535 5.62 -3.79 12.60
CA ASP A 535 5.76 -3.75 11.14
C ASP A 535 4.46 -4.11 10.40
N GLY A 536 3.39 -4.45 11.13
CA GLY A 536 2.16 -5.02 10.60
C GLY A 536 2.08 -6.54 10.70
N TYR A 537 0.85 -7.06 10.53
CA TYR A 537 0.53 -8.48 10.66
C TYR A 537 0.29 -9.13 9.30
N TYR A 538 1.22 -10.00 8.89
CA TYR A 538 1.21 -10.66 7.58
C TYR A 538 1.17 -12.19 7.74
N PRO A 539 -0.01 -12.76 8.03
CA PRO A 539 -0.13 -14.19 8.25
C PRO A 539 0.07 -14.98 6.94
N PRO A 540 0.52 -16.26 7.00
CA PRO A 540 0.74 -17.09 5.82
C PRO A 540 -0.46 -17.20 4.88
N GLU A 541 -1.69 -17.16 5.41
CA GLU A 541 -2.93 -17.15 4.65
C GLU A 541 -3.02 -16.03 3.61
N LEU A 542 -2.30 -14.92 3.84
CA LEU A 542 -2.25 -13.76 2.94
C LEU A 542 -1.33 -13.98 1.73
N PHE A 543 -0.48 -15.02 1.75
CA PHE A 543 0.53 -15.28 0.71
C PHE A 543 0.21 -16.49 -0.18
N VAL A 544 -1.04 -16.97 -0.15
CA VAL A 544 -1.49 -18.08 -1.03
C VAL A 544 -1.29 -17.74 -2.51
N PRO A 545 -0.70 -18.64 -3.33
CA PRO A 545 -0.28 -18.33 -4.70
C PRO A 545 -1.41 -18.46 -5.73
N LEU A 546 -2.49 -17.70 -5.55
CA LEU A 546 -3.67 -17.74 -6.43
C LEU A 546 -3.44 -17.10 -7.80
N GLY A 547 -2.49 -16.17 -7.93
CA GLY A 547 -2.36 -15.29 -9.08
C GLY A 547 -3.45 -14.22 -9.10
N LEU A 548 -3.81 -13.71 -10.29
CA LEU A 548 -4.87 -12.71 -10.46
C LEU A 548 -6.26 -13.36 -10.57
N PRO A 549 -7.34 -12.66 -10.19
CA PRO A 549 -8.70 -13.13 -10.44
C PRO A 549 -9.00 -13.24 -11.94
N ARG A 550 -9.73 -14.29 -12.36
CA ARG A 550 -10.15 -14.51 -13.77
C ARG A 550 -11.45 -13.80 -14.15
N GLY A 551 -12.05 -13.07 -13.21
CA GLY A 551 -13.30 -12.33 -13.41
C GLY A 551 -13.91 -11.87 -12.09
N ASN A 552 -15.19 -11.51 -12.15
CA ASN A 552 -16.00 -11.20 -10.97
C ASN A 552 -16.33 -12.49 -10.19
N PHE A 553 -16.69 -12.33 -8.93
CA PHE A 553 -17.22 -13.44 -8.14
C PHE A 553 -18.61 -13.87 -8.68
N GLN A 554 -18.99 -15.09 -8.35
CA GLN A 554 -20.30 -15.69 -8.60
C GLN A 554 -20.97 -16.03 -7.27
N ILE A 555 -22.29 -16.06 -7.24
CA ILE A 555 -23.07 -16.56 -6.10
C ILE A 555 -23.81 -17.80 -6.59
N LEU A 556 -23.39 -18.99 -6.15
CA LEU A 556 -23.96 -20.25 -6.66
C LEU A 556 -25.34 -20.55 -6.06
N ASN A 557 -25.51 -20.29 -4.76
CA ASN A 557 -26.74 -20.60 -4.02
C ASN A 557 -27.17 -19.37 -3.20
N GLY A 558 -28.07 -18.55 -3.74
CA GLY A 558 -28.54 -17.30 -3.13
C GLY A 558 -28.31 -16.10 -4.06
N ASP A 559 -28.26 -14.91 -3.48
CA ASP A 559 -28.02 -13.66 -4.23
C ASP A 559 -27.31 -12.60 -3.37
N ILE A 560 -27.07 -11.43 -3.95
CA ILE A 560 -26.43 -10.29 -3.28
C ILE A 560 -27.32 -9.66 -2.18
N ILE A 561 -28.61 -9.97 -2.12
CA ILE A 561 -29.57 -9.41 -1.15
C ILE A 561 -29.57 -10.27 0.11
N VAL A 562 -29.86 -11.57 -0.02
CA VAL A 562 -30.00 -12.50 1.11
C VAL A 562 -28.71 -13.21 1.46
N GLY A 563 -27.76 -13.26 0.53
CA GLY A 563 -26.48 -13.93 0.66
C GLY A 563 -26.51 -15.35 0.11
N GLY A 564 -25.33 -15.94 0.03
CA GLY A 564 -25.17 -17.23 -0.60
C GLY A 564 -23.75 -17.76 -0.52
N LEU A 565 -23.45 -18.79 -1.31
CA LEU A 565 -22.09 -19.28 -1.48
C LEU A 565 -21.37 -18.47 -2.58
N PHE A 566 -20.43 -17.63 -2.17
CA PHE A 566 -19.60 -16.81 -3.05
C PHE A 566 -18.41 -17.59 -3.56
N ILE A 567 -18.22 -17.64 -4.87
CA ILE A 567 -17.09 -18.30 -5.52
C ILE A 567 -16.34 -17.29 -6.37
N ARG A 568 -15.01 -17.33 -6.32
CA ARG A 568 -14.19 -16.57 -7.25
C ARG A 568 -13.03 -17.38 -7.79
N GLU A 569 -12.99 -17.49 -9.11
CA GLU A 569 -11.90 -18.15 -9.84
C GLU A 569 -10.70 -17.21 -9.98
N TYR A 570 -9.53 -17.79 -9.77
CA TYR A 570 -8.22 -17.17 -9.91
C TYR A 570 -7.41 -17.92 -10.98
N GLN A 571 -6.27 -17.34 -11.38
CA GLN A 571 -5.37 -17.96 -12.35
C GLN A 571 -4.98 -19.39 -11.95
N ASN A 572 -4.70 -19.58 -10.66
CA ASN A 572 -4.14 -20.80 -10.09
C ASN A 572 -4.99 -21.33 -8.92
N GLY A 573 -6.30 -21.08 -8.88
CA GLY A 573 -7.12 -21.56 -7.79
C GLY A 573 -8.52 -20.95 -7.75
N VAL A 574 -9.21 -21.17 -6.64
CA VAL A 574 -10.57 -20.70 -6.38
C VAL A 574 -10.73 -20.34 -4.91
N VAL A 575 -11.46 -19.26 -4.67
CA VAL A 575 -11.88 -18.82 -3.33
C VAL A 575 -13.35 -19.14 -3.17
N VAL A 576 -13.70 -19.78 -2.05
CA VAL A 576 -15.07 -20.17 -1.69
C VAL A 576 -15.40 -19.49 -0.37
N TRP A 577 -16.52 -18.78 -0.29
CA TRP A 577 -16.83 -17.97 0.87
C TRP A 577 -18.31 -18.01 1.20
N ASN A 578 -18.63 -18.43 2.42
CA ASN A 578 -19.96 -18.43 2.97
C ASN A 578 -20.08 -17.37 4.07
N PRO A 579 -20.61 -16.18 3.76
CA PRO A 579 -20.83 -15.14 4.75
C PRO A 579 -22.17 -15.27 5.49
N ARG A 580 -23.01 -16.27 5.17
CA ARG A 580 -24.26 -16.51 5.90
C ARG A 580 -23.95 -16.99 7.32
N HIS A 581 -24.89 -16.73 8.23
CA HIS A 581 -24.79 -17.12 9.64
C HIS A 581 -25.66 -18.35 9.98
N ASP A 582 -26.53 -18.75 9.05
CA ASP A 582 -27.66 -19.67 9.28
C ASP A 582 -27.77 -20.76 8.19
N ALA A 583 -26.82 -20.81 7.25
CA ALA A 583 -26.81 -21.77 6.16
C ALA A 583 -25.44 -22.42 5.98
N THR A 584 -25.43 -23.73 5.81
CA THR A 584 -24.27 -24.51 5.35
C THR A 584 -24.48 -24.86 3.88
N TYR A 585 -23.43 -24.70 3.07
CA TYR A 585 -23.44 -25.08 1.67
C TYR A 585 -22.49 -26.25 1.41
N THR A 586 -22.61 -26.88 0.26
CA THR A 586 -21.66 -27.88 -0.24
C THR A 586 -21.00 -27.36 -1.50
N TYR A 587 -19.68 -27.41 -1.57
CA TYR A 587 -18.90 -27.07 -2.75
C TYR A 587 -18.20 -28.32 -3.29
N THR A 588 -18.22 -28.52 -4.60
CA THR A 588 -17.50 -29.62 -5.25
C THR A 588 -16.20 -29.09 -5.83
N VAL A 589 -15.07 -29.60 -5.35
CA VAL A 589 -13.74 -29.15 -5.78
C VAL A 589 -13.51 -29.57 -7.24
N PRO A 590 -13.24 -28.64 -8.18
CA PRO A 590 -13.29 -28.93 -9.61
C PRO A 590 -12.05 -29.66 -10.14
N ARG A 591 -10.95 -29.67 -9.38
CA ARG A 591 -9.69 -30.33 -9.70
C ARG A 591 -8.88 -30.60 -8.44
N ASP A 592 -7.79 -31.33 -8.57
CA ASP A 592 -6.84 -31.50 -7.48
C ASP A 592 -6.24 -30.14 -7.07
N TYR A 593 -6.46 -29.77 -5.82
CA TYR A 593 -5.98 -28.52 -5.25
C TYR A 593 -5.39 -28.74 -3.87
N TYR A 594 -4.54 -27.81 -3.44
CA TYR A 594 -4.17 -27.65 -2.04
C TYR A 594 -5.16 -26.71 -1.34
N ASP A 595 -5.53 -27.04 -0.11
CA ASP A 595 -6.16 -26.07 0.81
C ASP A 595 -5.10 -25.17 1.49
N TRP A 596 -5.53 -24.24 2.34
CA TRP A 596 -4.60 -23.36 3.09
C TRP A 596 -3.53 -24.09 3.89
N ASP A 597 -3.87 -25.26 4.42
CA ASP A 597 -2.98 -26.10 5.22
C ASP A 597 -2.10 -27.01 4.34
N ARG A 598 -2.17 -26.83 3.02
CA ARG A 598 -1.46 -27.60 1.99
C ARG A 598 -1.84 -29.08 1.95
N ASN A 599 -3.05 -29.42 2.41
CA ASN A 599 -3.62 -30.75 2.21
C ASN A 599 -4.13 -30.87 0.77
N LEU A 600 -3.83 -32.00 0.12
CA LEU A 600 -4.35 -32.30 -1.21
C LEU A 600 -5.84 -32.66 -1.12
N VAL A 601 -6.69 -31.83 -1.71
CA VAL A 601 -8.13 -32.06 -1.87
C VAL A 601 -8.39 -32.47 -3.32
N ARG A 602 -8.92 -33.68 -3.50
CA ARG A 602 -9.08 -34.29 -4.82
C ARG A 602 -10.26 -33.70 -5.58
N ALA A 603 -10.13 -33.66 -6.90
CA ALA A 603 -11.23 -33.37 -7.81
C ALA A 603 -12.49 -34.20 -7.46
N GLY A 604 -13.65 -33.56 -7.47
CA GLY A 604 -14.94 -34.19 -7.13
C GLY A 604 -15.21 -34.32 -5.62
N THR A 605 -14.26 -33.97 -4.75
CA THR A 605 -14.52 -33.95 -3.31
C THR A 605 -15.57 -32.90 -2.97
N GLN A 606 -16.59 -33.31 -2.23
CA GLN A 606 -17.64 -32.43 -1.72
C GLN A 606 -17.24 -31.93 -0.33
N VAL A 607 -16.95 -30.64 -0.24
CA VAL A 607 -16.60 -29.97 1.02
C VAL A 607 -17.81 -29.25 1.58
N GLN A 608 -18.04 -29.39 2.89
CA GLN A 608 -19.02 -28.58 3.60
C GLN A 608 -18.44 -27.18 3.82
N VAL A 609 -19.27 -26.17 3.62
CA VAL A 609 -18.94 -24.76 3.84
C VAL A 609 -19.93 -24.20 4.86
N PRO A 610 -19.67 -24.40 6.16
CA PRO A 610 -20.54 -23.91 7.24
C PRO A 610 -20.68 -22.38 7.23
N PRO A 611 -21.60 -21.82 8.02
CA PRO A 611 -21.68 -20.40 8.27
C PRO A 611 -20.32 -19.76 8.56
N HIS A 612 -20.13 -18.53 8.08
CA HIS A 612 -18.92 -17.73 8.30
C HIS A 612 -17.61 -18.46 7.99
N THR A 613 -17.57 -19.17 6.87
CA THR A 613 -16.39 -19.93 6.44
C THR A 613 -15.82 -19.36 5.15
N GLY A 614 -14.54 -19.05 5.16
CA GLY A 614 -13.75 -18.88 3.94
C GLY A 614 -12.96 -20.16 3.69
N LEU A 615 -12.81 -20.55 2.43
CA LEU A 615 -11.90 -21.59 1.96
C LEU A 615 -11.13 -21.05 0.75
N VAL A 616 -9.88 -21.45 0.64
CA VAL A 616 -9.05 -21.22 -0.55
C VAL A 616 -8.54 -22.55 -1.02
N PHE A 617 -8.70 -22.81 -2.31
CA PHE A 617 -8.11 -23.93 -3.00
C PHE A 617 -7.16 -23.39 -4.07
N TYR A 618 -5.89 -23.78 -4.04
CA TYR A 618 -4.89 -23.31 -4.99
C TYR A 618 -4.14 -24.46 -5.63
N ALA A 619 -3.46 -24.14 -6.71
CA ALA A 619 -2.85 -25.09 -7.63
C ALA A 619 -2.01 -26.15 -6.90
N ALA A 620 -2.42 -27.40 -7.06
CA ALA A 620 -1.58 -28.56 -6.85
C ALA A 620 -0.95 -28.99 -8.19
N PRO A 621 0.21 -29.66 -8.18
CA PRO A 621 0.73 -30.27 -9.39
C PRO A 621 -0.22 -31.38 -9.87
N GLU A 622 -0.46 -31.44 -11.18
CA GLU A 622 -1.31 -32.47 -11.79
C GLU A 622 -0.45 -33.26 -12.77
N ILE A 623 0.03 -34.43 -12.33
CA ILE A 623 0.95 -35.25 -13.12
C ILE A 623 0.16 -36.35 -13.83
N THR A 624 0.03 -36.20 -15.13
CA THR A 624 -0.46 -37.27 -16.01
C THR A 624 0.68 -38.24 -16.32
N ILE A 625 0.36 -39.53 -16.38
CA ILE A 625 1.33 -40.59 -16.68
C ILE A 625 0.75 -41.55 -17.72
N SER A 626 1.57 -41.98 -18.67
CA SER A 626 1.24 -43.03 -19.63
C SER A 626 2.36 -44.04 -19.70
N LEU A 627 2.03 -45.33 -19.74
CA LEU A 627 2.96 -46.44 -19.86
C LEU A 627 2.70 -47.18 -21.17
N SER A 628 3.74 -47.44 -21.95
CA SER A 628 3.63 -48.15 -23.23
C SER A 628 4.81 -49.11 -23.45
N PRO A 629 4.57 -50.38 -23.83
CA PRO A 629 5.65 -51.27 -24.24
C PRO A 629 6.08 -50.96 -25.68
N ALA A 630 7.35 -51.22 -26.00
CA ALA A 630 7.85 -51.20 -27.37
C ALA A 630 7.20 -52.29 -28.25
N GLN A 631 6.76 -53.40 -27.64
CA GLN A 631 6.10 -54.51 -28.31
C GLN A 631 5.09 -55.19 -27.38
N ALA A 632 3.87 -55.47 -27.87
CA ALA A 632 2.80 -56.06 -27.07
C ALA A 632 2.92 -57.58 -26.86
N ASN A 633 3.52 -58.30 -27.81
CA ASN A 633 3.68 -59.76 -27.77
C ASN A 633 5.17 -60.11 -27.69
N VAL A 634 5.61 -60.73 -26.60
CA VAL A 634 7.02 -61.02 -26.29
C VAL A 634 7.09 -62.47 -25.84
N LEU A 635 8.01 -63.26 -26.40
CA LEU A 635 8.16 -64.67 -26.02
C LEU A 635 8.95 -64.80 -24.71
N PRO A 636 8.75 -65.89 -23.93
CA PRO A 636 9.60 -66.19 -22.78
C PRO A 636 11.10 -66.14 -23.14
N GLY A 637 11.91 -65.58 -22.24
CA GLY A 637 13.34 -65.35 -22.43
C GLY A 637 13.71 -64.05 -23.19
N GLN A 638 12.76 -63.38 -23.85
CA GLN A 638 13.01 -62.11 -24.55
C GLN A 638 12.87 -60.90 -23.62
N THR A 639 13.49 -59.79 -24.02
CA THR A 639 13.39 -58.50 -23.32
C THR A 639 12.41 -57.56 -24.00
N VAL A 640 11.71 -56.74 -23.21
CA VAL A 640 10.85 -55.66 -23.69
C VAL A 640 11.15 -54.36 -22.96
N GLU A 641 11.30 -53.28 -23.73
CA GLU A 641 11.41 -51.93 -23.19
C GLU A 641 10.02 -51.34 -22.99
N PHE A 642 9.80 -50.73 -21.84
CA PHE A 642 8.66 -49.91 -21.52
C PHE A 642 9.07 -48.44 -21.46
N THR A 643 8.24 -47.59 -22.06
CA THR A 643 8.35 -46.13 -21.99
C THR A 643 7.26 -45.58 -21.08
N VAL A 644 7.66 -44.89 -20.02
CA VAL A 644 6.81 -44.10 -19.14
C VAL A 644 6.94 -42.65 -19.56
N ARG A 645 5.85 -42.02 -19.99
CA ARG A 645 5.80 -40.57 -20.21
C ARG A 645 5.02 -39.92 -19.08
N TYR A 646 5.52 -38.82 -18.57
CA TYR A 646 4.83 -38.01 -17.57
C TYR A 646 4.77 -36.55 -18.02
N ARG A 647 3.67 -35.88 -17.70
CA ARG A 647 3.48 -34.46 -18.00
C ARG A 647 2.70 -33.77 -16.89
N ASN A 648 3.18 -32.61 -16.47
CA ASN A 648 2.44 -31.74 -15.56
C ASN A 648 1.42 -30.90 -16.35
N THR A 649 0.15 -31.25 -16.22
CA THR A 649 -0.98 -30.52 -16.82
C THR A 649 -1.58 -29.49 -15.86
N GLY A 650 -1.10 -29.45 -14.62
CA GLY A 650 -1.57 -28.55 -13.58
C GLY A 650 -0.98 -27.15 -13.69
N THR A 651 -1.40 -26.26 -12.80
CA THR A 651 -0.96 -24.85 -12.77
C THR A 651 0.10 -24.57 -11.70
N ALA A 652 0.59 -25.60 -11.00
CA ALA A 652 1.73 -25.53 -10.09
C ALA A 652 2.82 -26.50 -10.53
N ALA A 653 4.08 -26.15 -10.30
CA ALA A 653 5.19 -27.05 -10.53
C ALA A 653 5.10 -28.25 -9.57
N GLY A 654 5.34 -29.46 -10.08
CA GLY A 654 5.55 -30.64 -9.25
C GLY A 654 6.97 -30.62 -8.72
N THR A 655 7.16 -30.74 -7.41
CA THR A 655 8.48 -30.88 -6.78
C THR A 655 8.58 -32.23 -6.12
N ASP A 656 9.73 -32.88 -6.22
CA ASP A 656 9.99 -34.21 -5.66
C ASP A 656 8.94 -35.26 -6.06
N VAL A 657 8.57 -35.26 -7.34
CA VAL A 657 7.53 -36.13 -7.89
C VAL A 657 8.02 -37.57 -7.88
N ARG A 658 7.40 -38.43 -7.06
CA ARG A 658 7.66 -39.87 -7.01
C ARG A 658 6.79 -40.61 -8.03
N ILE A 659 7.42 -41.21 -9.03
CA ILE A 659 6.78 -42.07 -10.03
C ILE A 659 7.10 -43.52 -9.69
N SER A 660 6.07 -44.33 -9.44
CA SER A 660 6.19 -45.76 -9.13
C SER A 660 5.49 -46.59 -10.20
N VAL A 661 6.21 -47.55 -10.78
CA VAL A 661 5.66 -48.48 -11.79
C VAL A 661 5.78 -49.92 -11.27
N PRO A 662 4.68 -50.69 -11.24
CA PRO A 662 4.72 -52.08 -10.83
C PRO A 662 5.45 -52.93 -11.88
N LEU A 663 6.30 -53.85 -11.42
CA LEU A 663 6.89 -54.90 -12.25
C LEU A 663 5.92 -56.09 -12.31
N PRO A 664 5.34 -56.42 -13.48
CA PRO A 664 4.40 -57.54 -13.62
C PRO A 664 5.04 -58.89 -13.27
N ASP A 665 4.24 -59.82 -12.74
CA ASP A 665 4.71 -61.18 -12.44
C ASP A 665 5.22 -61.89 -13.69
N GLY A 666 6.22 -62.76 -13.52
CA GLY A 666 6.93 -63.38 -14.64
C GLY A 666 7.86 -62.45 -15.41
N MET A 667 8.20 -61.27 -14.86
CA MET A 667 9.19 -60.36 -15.44
C MET A 667 10.30 -60.01 -14.45
N THR A 668 11.54 -59.91 -14.94
CA THR A 668 12.72 -59.45 -14.20
C THR A 668 13.26 -58.15 -14.79
N LEU A 669 13.64 -57.19 -13.94
CA LEU A 669 14.23 -55.93 -14.39
C LEU A 669 15.64 -56.18 -14.97
N VAL A 670 15.88 -55.72 -16.19
CA VAL A 670 17.22 -55.72 -16.82
C VAL A 670 17.91 -54.36 -16.62
N SER A 671 17.22 -53.26 -16.95
CA SER A 671 17.79 -51.91 -16.88
C SER A 671 16.71 -50.84 -16.78
N SER A 672 17.09 -49.64 -16.35
CA SER A 672 16.23 -48.45 -16.39
C SER A 672 17.04 -47.18 -16.69
N SER A 673 16.41 -46.20 -17.32
CA SER A 673 17.00 -44.89 -17.62
C SER A 673 15.97 -43.77 -17.40
N PRO A 674 16.22 -42.82 -16.47
CA PRO A 674 17.26 -42.85 -15.44
C PRO A 674 17.18 -44.12 -14.56
N THR A 675 18.24 -44.42 -13.81
CA THR A 675 18.25 -45.60 -12.91
C THR A 675 17.12 -45.49 -11.89
N ALA A 676 16.22 -46.47 -11.87
CA ALA A 676 15.15 -46.60 -10.89
C ALA A 676 15.68 -47.24 -9.60
N ARG A 677 15.10 -46.86 -8.46
CA ARG A 677 15.22 -47.62 -7.22
C ARG A 677 14.18 -48.73 -7.24
N LEU A 678 14.60 -49.98 -6.98
CA LEU A 678 13.67 -51.10 -6.82
C LEU A 678 13.23 -51.18 -5.34
N GLU A 679 11.94 -51.01 -5.09
CA GLU A 679 11.32 -51.13 -3.76
C GLU A 679 10.28 -52.27 -3.80
N GLY A 680 10.69 -53.48 -3.41
CA GLY A 680 9.88 -54.67 -3.63
C GLY A 680 9.75 -54.99 -5.12
N ARG A 681 8.51 -55.06 -5.64
CA ARG A 681 8.21 -55.21 -7.08
C ARG A 681 7.84 -53.88 -7.75
N GLN A 682 8.36 -52.75 -7.24
CA GLN A 682 8.07 -51.41 -7.77
C GLN A 682 9.35 -50.72 -8.24
N LEU A 683 9.34 -50.19 -9.46
CA LEU A 683 10.37 -49.31 -9.99
C LEU A 683 10.02 -47.86 -9.63
N VAL A 684 10.88 -47.23 -8.84
CA VAL A 684 10.64 -45.90 -8.26
C VAL A 684 11.65 -44.89 -8.80
N TRP A 685 11.14 -43.79 -9.36
CA TRP A 685 11.91 -42.60 -9.72
C TRP A 685 11.44 -41.40 -8.92
N THR A 686 12.38 -40.54 -8.52
CA THR A 686 12.08 -39.23 -7.95
C THR A 686 12.54 -38.16 -8.93
N VAL A 687 11.59 -37.37 -9.45
CA VAL A 687 11.86 -36.26 -10.36
C VAL A 687 11.88 -34.97 -9.53
N PRO A 688 13.03 -34.28 -9.41
CA PRO A 688 13.16 -33.12 -8.50
C PRO A 688 12.19 -32.00 -8.83
N SER A 689 11.94 -31.74 -10.12
CA SER A 689 10.98 -30.75 -10.56
C SER A 689 10.35 -31.13 -11.89
N VAL A 690 9.04 -30.94 -12.00
CA VAL A 690 8.27 -30.95 -13.24
C VAL A 690 7.56 -29.59 -13.34
N PRO A 691 8.13 -28.60 -14.06
CA PRO A 691 7.53 -27.29 -14.24
C PRO A 691 6.09 -27.37 -14.79
N VAL A 692 5.33 -26.28 -14.70
CA VAL A 692 4.02 -26.18 -15.37
C VAL A 692 4.18 -26.45 -16.87
N ASN A 693 3.35 -27.31 -17.44
CA ASN A 693 3.47 -27.85 -18.81
C ASN A 693 4.76 -28.66 -19.10
N GLY A 694 5.60 -28.88 -18.09
CA GLY A 694 6.81 -29.70 -18.21
C GLY A 694 6.46 -31.17 -18.40
N GLU A 695 7.28 -31.86 -19.18
CA GLU A 695 7.14 -33.29 -19.45
C GLU A 695 8.49 -34.00 -19.39
N GLY A 696 8.45 -35.32 -19.27
CA GLY A 696 9.64 -36.14 -19.32
C GLY A 696 9.32 -37.60 -19.62
N THR A 697 10.39 -38.37 -19.80
CA THR A 697 10.30 -39.78 -20.17
C THR A 697 11.25 -40.60 -19.30
N LEU A 698 10.75 -41.72 -18.79
CA LEU A 698 11.50 -42.75 -18.10
C LEU A 698 11.39 -44.04 -18.94
N ARG A 699 12.45 -44.83 -18.98
CA ARG A 699 12.46 -46.12 -19.69
C ARG A 699 12.93 -47.22 -18.76
N PHE A 700 12.38 -48.42 -18.93
CA PHE A 700 12.90 -49.61 -18.28
C PHE A 700 12.75 -50.83 -19.18
N THR A 701 13.73 -51.73 -19.12
CA THR A 701 13.76 -52.97 -19.87
C THR A 701 13.58 -54.12 -18.89
N VAL A 702 12.67 -55.02 -19.22
CA VAL A 702 12.42 -56.25 -18.45
C VAL A 702 12.64 -57.46 -19.33
N ARG A 703 13.00 -58.59 -18.73
CA ARG A 703 13.02 -59.90 -19.37
C ARG A 703 11.79 -60.68 -18.94
N VAL A 704 11.09 -61.28 -19.90
CA VAL A 704 9.98 -62.20 -19.64
C VAL A 704 10.57 -63.56 -19.27
N GLU A 705 10.16 -64.12 -18.14
CA GLU A 705 10.63 -65.43 -17.64
C GLU A 705 9.88 -66.62 -18.27
#